data_AF-A0A9W8IT12-F1
#
_entry.id   AF-A0A9W8IT12-F1
#
_cell.length_a   1.000
_cell.length_b   1.000
_cell.length_c   1.000
_cell.angle_alpha   90.00
_cell.angle_beta   90.00
_cell.angle_gamma   90.00
#
_symmetry.space_group_name_H-M   'P 1'
#
loop_
_entity.id
_entity.type
_entity.pdbx_description
1 polymer ?
#
loop_
_entity_poly.entity_id
_entity_poly.type
_entity_poly.pdbx_seq_one_letter_code
_entity_poly.pdbx_strand_id
1 'polypeptide(L)'
;MEKAFRGFYDTLPNARLSTPSKLPRLEQLVSQVTPSNCTIEIFTEALDHLQPELLPEPDLLDNLLPTDADNARSAALALALLATVTEACDDDPDLNQIVVDKLTGFIHPLCLWIEVLLGFGLCYPASTLCGVSTRSHACFTYAKLLLDLQFVDSRLEKALFSSRTFFHVLLILWMTDDGEEEHRVDHVFEPQPTWVRSPVVTLLSSFLYDDDGREELFHYAAMSPRQFAHDFVSVLRQRACQVRDTSLTEVDPVDVASFFEDLMYVAEILVESSVFRRELSSMLYLYGFASILNTVSIEMKNHAPKDHHLLLDAVHQLAIIADETRPYHAARNYRELVGGGFWGLVIRLLSSVPEGNRHYNRLGLRCLKMLGKYTAYRSVMSRMLVVLLPEESIEGIYDHHGESFSTWMYGLDYRKDACDDAEKRLILCDNPACLSSSPSRLSPSRPKQCSLCCSMVYCSEKCQKEDWNKLHRLECSELREERSLRKESKMAYHHSTRAFHVAIVENNYNSVIGEAEASNAESPNRPMHKLILTLNGVSPSGRCGFEDLDNWEVFHERSTPDYLKPRLWPLIRSYRSGGETNAVRLAGALFPFGGEVVDLVVMLRKKDERWEAVYSVARYQDEEDAYLSDDIETDDTDEDEDNDEYSTDENDDGGDSADDTD
;
A
#
# COMPACT_ATOMS: atom_id res chain seq x y z
N MET A 1 -53.22 6.68 2.99
CA MET A 1 -52.49 5.40 3.14
C MET A 1 -53.44 4.22 3.18
N GLU A 2 -54.36 4.08 4.13
CA GLU A 2 -55.27 2.91 4.26
C GLU A 2 -56.18 2.65 3.04
N LYS A 3 -56.59 3.70 2.31
CA LYS A 3 -57.32 3.61 1.04
C LYS A 3 -56.46 3.25 -0.18
N ALA A 4 -55.15 3.50 -0.12
CA ALA A 4 -54.20 3.06 -1.16
C ALA A 4 -53.85 1.58 -0.97
N PHE A 5 -53.76 1.12 0.28
CA PHE A 5 -53.55 -0.29 0.64
C PHE A 5 -54.69 -1.23 0.21
N ARG A 6 -55.97 -0.80 0.32
CA ARG A 6 -57.10 -1.66 -0.07
C ARG A 6 -57.25 -1.88 -1.57
N GLY A 7 -56.84 -0.93 -2.41
CA GLY A 7 -56.89 -1.10 -3.87
C GLY A 7 -55.85 -2.11 -4.40
N PHE A 8 -54.77 -2.33 -3.65
CA PHE A 8 -53.65 -3.18 -4.01
C PHE A 8 -53.91 -4.68 -3.72
N TYR A 9 -54.61 -5.00 -2.63
CA TYR A 9 -54.97 -6.38 -2.30
C TYR A 9 -56.06 -6.99 -3.20
N ASP A 10 -56.90 -6.15 -3.83
CA ASP A 10 -57.96 -6.62 -4.73
C ASP A 10 -57.44 -7.09 -6.11
N THR A 11 -56.18 -6.79 -6.47
CA THR A 11 -55.56 -7.18 -7.75
C THR A 11 -54.70 -8.46 -7.69
N LEU A 12 -54.26 -8.87 -6.51
CA LEU A 12 -53.38 -10.03 -6.27
C LEU A 12 -54.00 -11.43 -6.50
N PRO A 13 -55.29 -11.72 -6.22
CA PRO A 13 -55.79 -13.10 -6.25
C PRO A 13 -55.97 -13.73 -7.64
N ASN A 14 -55.83 -12.99 -8.75
CA ASN A 14 -56.09 -13.48 -10.10
C ASN A 14 -54.82 -13.88 -10.91
N ALA A 15 -53.66 -14.04 -10.25
CA ALA A 15 -52.34 -14.15 -10.89
C ALA A 15 -51.97 -15.53 -11.49
N ARG A 16 -52.76 -16.59 -11.32
CA ARG A 16 -52.39 -17.97 -11.74
C ARG A 16 -52.92 -18.43 -13.11
N LEU A 17 -53.29 -17.53 -14.02
CA LEU A 17 -53.79 -17.90 -15.35
C LEU A 17 -52.98 -17.28 -16.48
N SER A 18 -52.46 -18.16 -17.33
CA SER A 18 -51.74 -17.91 -18.58
C SER A 18 -52.48 -16.93 -19.50
N THR A 19 -52.17 -15.64 -19.41
CA THR A 19 -52.61 -14.63 -20.39
C THR A 19 -51.48 -13.65 -20.72
N PRO A 20 -51.42 -13.19 -21.99
CA PRO A 20 -50.36 -12.33 -22.50
C PRO A 20 -50.54 -10.88 -22.04
N SER A 21 -49.98 -10.54 -20.88
CA SER A 21 -49.12 -9.36 -20.64
C SER A 21 -48.90 -9.19 -19.13
N LYS A 22 -48.02 -10.00 -18.54
CA LYS A 22 -47.58 -9.81 -17.15
C LYS A 22 -46.74 -8.54 -16.98
N LEU A 23 -46.04 -8.14 -18.03
CA LEU A 23 -45.08 -7.04 -18.02
C LEU A 23 -45.67 -5.68 -17.59
N PRO A 24 -46.80 -5.16 -18.15
CA PRO A 24 -47.36 -3.89 -17.71
C PRO A 24 -47.78 -3.87 -16.24
N ARG A 25 -48.15 -5.03 -15.68
CA ARG A 25 -48.49 -5.15 -14.25
C ARG A 25 -47.24 -5.07 -13.38
N LEU A 26 -46.14 -5.69 -13.81
CA LEU A 26 -44.87 -5.64 -13.10
C LEU A 26 -44.28 -4.23 -13.13
N GLU A 27 -44.38 -3.52 -14.26
CA GLU A 27 -44.01 -2.09 -14.36
C GLU A 27 -44.84 -1.21 -13.41
N GLN A 28 -46.15 -1.44 -13.38
CA GLN A 28 -47.04 -0.77 -12.44
C GLN A 28 -46.64 -1.07 -11.00
N LEU A 29 -46.31 -2.32 -10.69
CA LEU A 29 -45.89 -2.76 -9.36
C LEU A 29 -44.60 -2.04 -8.94
N VAL A 30 -43.54 -2.06 -9.76
CA VAL A 30 -42.27 -1.37 -9.47
C VAL A 30 -42.49 0.12 -9.19
N SER A 31 -43.39 0.78 -9.91
CA SER A 31 -43.69 2.20 -9.71
C SER A 31 -44.46 2.53 -8.43
N GLN A 32 -45.05 1.53 -7.76
CA GLN A 32 -45.94 1.71 -6.60
C GLN A 32 -45.33 1.17 -5.30
N VAL A 33 -44.40 0.23 -5.39
CA VAL A 33 -43.73 -0.36 -4.24
C VAL A 33 -42.69 0.61 -3.69
N THR A 34 -42.62 0.68 -2.37
CA THR A 34 -41.71 1.47 -1.54
C THR A 34 -41.26 0.57 -0.39
N PRO A 35 -40.15 0.87 0.30
CA PRO A 35 -39.73 0.07 1.45
C PRO A 35 -40.86 -0.13 2.48
N SER A 36 -41.58 0.95 2.81
CA SER A 36 -42.68 0.96 3.79
C SER A 36 -43.94 0.15 3.44
N ASN A 37 -44.13 -0.24 2.18
CA ASN A 37 -45.30 -1.00 1.74
C ASN A 37 -44.92 -2.34 1.10
N CYS A 38 -43.66 -2.74 1.22
CA CYS A 38 -43.16 -3.99 0.72
C CYS A 38 -43.76 -5.15 1.54
N THR A 39 -44.13 -6.24 0.87
CA THR A 39 -44.72 -7.41 1.52
C THR A 39 -44.12 -8.70 0.97
N ILE A 40 -44.34 -9.80 1.69
CA ILE A 40 -43.90 -11.14 1.28
C ILE A 40 -44.48 -11.53 -0.09
N GLU A 41 -45.70 -11.09 -0.42
CA GLU A 41 -46.32 -11.33 -1.73
C GLU A 41 -45.59 -10.60 -2.86
N ILE A 42 -45.15 -9.35 -2.62
CA ILE A 42 -44.36 -8.58 -3.60
C ILE A 42 -43.02 -9.26 -3.85
N PHE A 43 -42.36 -9.68 -2.78
CA PHE A 43 -41.12 -10.44 -2.87
C PHE A 43 -41.30 -11.77 -3.62
N THR A 44 -42.37 -12.51 -3.31
CA THR A 44 -42.67 -13.78 -3.99
C THR A 44 -42.98 -13.58 -5.48
N GLU A 45 -43.74 -12.54 -5.83
CA GLU A 45 -43.99 -12.18 -7.23
C GLU A 45 -42.69 -11.84 -7.96
N ALA A 46 -41.76 -11.11 -7.35
CA ALA A 46 -40.46 -10.82 -7.95
C ALA A 46 -39.68 -12.12 -8.24
N LEU A 47 -39.63 -13.06 -7.28
CA LEU A 47 -38.95 -14.35 -7.49
C LEU A 47 -39.60 -15.21 -8.58
N ASP A 48 -40.92 -15.14 -8.77
CA ASP A 48 -41.63 -15.88 -9.82
C ASP A 48 -41.19 -15.45 -11.25
N HIS A 49 -40.66 -14.24 -11.42
CA HIS A 49 -40.09 -13.76 -12.70
C HIS A 49 -38.59 -14.04 -12.84
N LEU A 50 -37.94 -14.58 -11.81
CA LEU A 50 -36.51 -14.91 -11.79
C LEU A 50 -36.26 -16.43 -11.81
N GLN A 51 -37.28 -17.22 -12.15
CA GLN A 51 -37.17 -18.68 -12.19
C GLN A 51 -36.16 -19.13 -13.26
N PRO A 52 -35.32 -20.16 -13.00
CA PRO A 52 -34.34 -20.65 -13.96
C PRO A 52 -34.94 -21.10 -15.29
N GLU A 53 -36.18 -21.60 -15.29
CA GLU A 53 -36.88 -22.06 -16.49
C GLU A 53 -37.23 -20.93 -17.47
N LEU A 54 -37.13 -19.68 -17.02
CA LEU A 54 -37.39 -18.50 -17.84
C LEU A 54 -36.11 -17.95 -18.50
N LEU A 55 -34.92 -18.45 -18.12
CA LEU A 55 -33.63 -18.01 -18.68
C LEU A 55 -33.58 -18.31 -20.19
N PRO A 56 -33.03 -17.38 -21.00
CA PRO A 56 -32.79 -17.66 -22.42
C PRO A 56 -31.78 -18.81 -22.57
N GLU A 57 -31.92 -19.59 -23.65
CA GLU A 57 -30.92 -20.61 -23.97
C GLU A 57 -29.56 -19.94 -24.28
N PRO A 58 -28.43 -20.43 -23.73
CA PRO A 58 -27.12 -19.78 -23.88
C PRO A 58 -26.69 -19.54 -25.34
N ASP A 59 -27.08 -20.43 -26.25
CA ASP A 59 -26.73 -20.36 -27.67
C ASP A 59 -27.47 -19.23 -28.42
N LEU A 60 -28.45 -18.59 -27.79
CA LEU A 60 -29.30 -17.55 -28.39
C LEU A 60 -28.94 -16.12 -27.95
N LEU A 61 -27.87 -15.93 -27.17
CA LEU A 61 -27.46 -14.61 -26.68
C LEU A 61 -27.24 -13.58 -27.81
N ASP A 62 -26.84 -14.02 -29.00
CA ASP A 62 -26.65 -13.14 -30.16
C ASP A 62 -27.96 -12.75 -30.87
N ASN A 63 -29.07 -13.48 -30.64
CA ASN A 63 -30.36 -13.26 -31.29
C ASN A 63 -31.53 -13.62 -30.36
N LEU A 64 -31.78 -12.79 -29.33
CA LEU A 64 -32.93 -12.98 -28.43
C LEU A 64 -34.23 -13.12 -29.22
N LEU A 65 -34.97 -14.20 -28.96
CA LEU A 65 -36.35 -14.29 -29.44
C LEU A 65 -37.20 -13.22 -28.74
N PRO A 66 -38.32 -12.77 -29.33
CA PRO A 66 -39.19 -11.79 -28.69
C PRO A 66 -39.67 -12.20 -27.29
N THR A 67 -39.87 -13.50 -27.06
CA THR A 67 -40.24 -14.06 -25.75
C THR A 67 -39.11 -13.91 -24.72
N ASP A 68 -37.87 -14.07 -25.15
CA ASP A 68 -36.70 -13.99 -24.28
C ASP A 68 -36.43 -12.53 -23.88
N ALA A 69 -36.69 -11.60 -24.81
CA ALA A 69 -36.65 -10.16 -24.51
C ALA A 69 -37.71 -9.74 -23.48
N ASP A 70 -38.93 -10.27 -23.57
CA ASP A 70 -40.00 -10.03 -22.58
C ASP A 70 -39.64 -10.63 -21.20
N ASN A 71 -39.04 -11.82 -21.17
CA ASN A 71 -38.55 -12.45 -19.94
C ASN A 71 -37.41 -11.64 -19.33
N ALA A 72 -36.41 -11.24 -20.11
CA ALA A 72 -35.29 -10.41 -19.64
C ALA A 72 -35.78 -9.06 -19.08
N ARG A 73 -36.74 -8.40 -19.74
CA ARG A 73 -37.34 -7.16 -19.22
C ARG A 73 -38.11 -7.40 -17.92
N SER A 74 -38.83 -8.52 -17.81
CA SER A 74 -39.53 -8.90 -16.58
C SER A 74 -38.54 -9.18 -15.44
N ALA A 75 -37.44 -9.87 -15.73
CA ALA A 75 -36.36 -10.10 -14.78
C ALA A 75 -35.71 -8.80 -14.31
N ALA A 76 -35.43 -7.84 -15.20
CA ALA A 76 -34.87 -6.54 -14.82
C ALA A 76 -35.80 -5.76 -13.88
N LEU A 77 -37.12 -5.78 -14.12
CA LEU A 77 -38.12 -5.19 -13.22
C LEU A 77 -38.20 -5.93 -11.89
N ALA A 78 -38.10 -7.25 -11.89
CA ALA A 78 -38.09 -8.06 -10.68
C ALA A 78 -36.85 -7.80 -9.81
N LEU A 79 -35.67 -7.63 -10.42
CA LEU A 79 -34.45 -7.23 -9.69
C LEU A 79 -34.58 -5.82 -9.09
N ALA A 80 -35.23 -4.89 -9.80
CA ALA A 80 -35.53 -3.57 -9.23
C ALA A 80 -36.49 -3.66 -8.02
N LEU A 81 -37.50 -4.54 -8.07
CA LEU A 81 -38.34 -4.83 -6.90
C LEU A 81 -37.51 -5.44 -5.76
N LEU A 82 -36.59 -6.35 -6.06
CA LEU A 82 -35.73 -6.95 -5.04
C LEU A 82 -34.87 -5.90 -4.34
N ALA A 83 -34.38 -4.88 -5.03
CA ALA A 83 -33.67 -3.77 -4.39
C ALA A 83 -34.57 -3.00 -3.39
N THR A 84 -35.85 -2.81 -3.71
CA THR A 84 -36.81 -2.23 -2.75
C THR A 84 -37.14 -3.18 -1.60
N VAL A 85 -37.14 -4.50 -1.85
CA VAL A 85 -37.32 -5.52 -0.81
C VAL A 85 -36.15 -5.52 0.16
N THR A 86 -34.91 -5.41 -0.30
CA THR A 86 -33.73 -5.36 0.57
C THR A 86 -33.77 -4.13 1.48
N GLU A 87 -34.13 -2.95 0.96
CA GLU A 87 -34.34 -1.75 1.77
C GLU A 87 -35.45 -1.92 2.83
N ALA A 88 -36.52 -2.65 2.50
CA ALA A 88 -37.60 -2.93 3.45
C ALA A 88 -37.19 -3.89 4.59
N CYS A 89 -36.17 -4.72 4.37
CA CYS A 89 -35.72 -5.69 5.35
C CYS A 89 -35.06 -5.05 6.58
N ASP A 90 -34.57 -3.81 6.47
CA ASP A 90 -34.00 -3.06 7.59
C ASP A 90 -35.08 -2.64 8.60
N ASP A 91 -36.29 -2.38 8.11
CA ASP A 91 -37.43 -1.90 8.92
C ASP A 91 -38.36 -3.04 9.40
N ASP A 92 -38.33 -4.22 8.76
CA ASP A 92 -39.23 -5.34 9.04
C ASP A 92 -38.45 -6.67 9.24
N PRO A 93 -38.17 -7.06 10.49
CA PRO A 93 -37.45 -8.29 10.81
C PRO A 93 -38.15 -9.57 10.36
N ASP A 94 -39.48 -9.59 10.30
CA ASP A 94 -40.25 -10.77 9.87
C ASP A 94 -40.10 -10.94 8.36
N LEU A 95 -40.16 -9.84 7.59
CA LEU A 95 -39.86 -9.83 6.16
C LEU A 95 -38.41 -10.24 5.91
N ASN A 96 -37.44 -9.67 6.65
CA ASN A 96 -36.01 -9.99 6.55
C ASN A 96 -35.79 -11.51 6.67
N GLN A 97 -36.32 -12.14 7.72
CA GLN A 97 -36.10 -13.57 7.94
C GLN A 97 -36.62 -14.44 6.78
N ILE A 98 -37.79 -14.10 6.23
CA ILE A 98 -38.39 -14.81 5.09
C ILE A 98 -37.60 -14.57 3.80
N VAL A 99 -37.15 -13.34 3.57
CA VAL A 99 -36.32 -12.97 2.42
C VAL A 99 -35.01 -13.73 2.45
N VAL A 100 -34.31 -13.73 3.59
CA VAL A 100 -33.04 -14.43 3.77
C VAL A 100 -33.19 -15.94 3.55
N ASP A 101 -34.20 -16.57 4.15
CA ASP A 101 -34.42 -18.01 4.03
C ASP A 101 -34.68 -18.44 2.58
N LYS A 102 -35.44 -17.63 1.82
CA LYS A 102 -35.73 -17.91 0.40
C LYS A 102 -34.53 -17.59 -0.50
N LEU A 103 -33.88 -16.43 -0.31
CA LEU A 103 -32.79 -15.99 -1.18
C LEU A 103 -31.52 -16.80 -1.00
N THR A 104 -31.22 -17.29 0.20
CA THR A 104 -30.03 -18.15 0.46
C THR A 104 -29.99 -19.36 -0.50
N GLY A 105 -31.14 -19.99 -0.74
CA GLY A 105 -31.27 -21.10 -1.70
C GLY A 105 -31.43 -20.68 -3.16
N PHE A 106 -31.58 -19.39 -3.43
CA PHE A 106 -31.93 -18.82 -4.74
C PHE A 106 -30.83 -17.92 -5.34
N ILE A 107 -29.68 -17.77 -4.65
CA ILE A 107 -28.55 -16.95 -5.13
C ILE A 107 -28.08 -17.38 -6.53
N HIS A 108 -27.97 -18.68 -6.79
CA HIS A 108 -27.48 -19.14 -8.10
C HIS A 108 -28.39 -18.71 -9.28
N PRO A 109 -29.71 -18.98 -9.26
CA PRO A 109 -30.66 -18.41 -10.23
C PRO A 109 -30.59 -16.89 -10.35
N LEU A 110 -30.50 -16.18 -9.22
CA LEU A 110 -30.40 -14.72 -9.19
C LEU A 110 -29.18 -14.22 -9.97
N CYS A 111 -28.00 -14.80 -9.72
CA CYS A 111 -26.77 -14.42 -10.42
C CYS A 111 -26.80 -14.79 -11.91
N LEU A 112 -27.42 -15.90 -12.31
CA LEU A 112 -27.60 -16.24 -13.73
C LEU A 112 -28.42 -15.17 -14.46
N TRP A 113 -29.48 -14.67 -13.83
CA TRP A 113 -30.26 -13.57 -14.39
C TRP A 113 -29.45 -12.29 -14.51
N ILE A 114 -28.69 -11.91 -13.47
CA ILE A 114 -27.82 -10.74 -13.52
C ILE A 114 -26.81 -10.87 -14.65
N GLU A 115 -26.18 -12.03 -14.84
CA GLU A 115 -25.24 -12.29 -15.94
C GLU A 115 -25.89 -12.07 -17.31
N VAL A 116 -27.07 -12.64 -17.54
CA VAL A 116 -27.84 -12.46 -18.78
C VAL A 116 -28.15 -10.97 -19.01
N LEU A 117 -28.65 -10.28 -17.99
CA LEU A 117 -29.04 -8.87 -18.09
C LEU A 117 -27.85 -7.95 -18.35
N LEU A 118 -26.70 -8.22 -17.72
CA LEU A 118 -25.44 -7.53 -18.00
C LEU A 118 -24.96 -7.75 -19.43
N GLY A 119 -25.13 -8.96 -19.97
CA GLY A 119 -24.82 -9.29 -21.37
C GLY A 119 -25.60 -8.42 -22.37
N PHE A 120 -26.84 -8.05 -22.02
CA PHE A 120 -27.70 -7.16 -22.83
C PHE A 120 -27.65 -5.68 -22.41
N GLY A 121 -26.92 -5.34 -21.35
CA GLY A 121 -26.93 -3.99 -20.77
C GLY A 121 -28.33 -3.53 -20.37
N LEU A 122 -29.16 -4.45 -19.87
CA LEU A 122 -30.52 -4.17 -19.41
C LEU A 122 -30.51 -3.89 -17.91
N CYS A 123 -31.24 -2.86 -17.48
CA CYS A 123 -31.52 -2.56 -16.07
C CYS A 123 -32.80 -1.73 -15.94
N TYR A 124 -33.34 -1.59 -14.72
CA TYR A 124 -34.50 -0.75 -14.44
C TYR A 124 -34.19 0.22 -13.28
N PRO A 125 -34.59 1.51 -13.38
CA PRO A 125 -35.26 2.15 -14.52
C PRO A 125 -34.36 2.18 -15.76
N ALA A 126 -34.94 1.93 -16.94
CA ALA A 126 -34.20 2.12 -18.19
C ALA A 126 -33.86 3.61 -18.27
N SER A 127 -32.60 3.97 -18.00
CA SER A 127 -32.19 5.34 -17.79
C SER A 127 -32.63 6.20 -18.99
N THR A 128 -33.51 7.17 -18.74
CA THR A 128 -33.86 8.24 -19.70
C THR A 128 -32.73 9.24 -19.90
N LEU A 129 -31.59 9.05 -19.22
CA LEU A 129 -30.40 9.88 -19.33
C LEU A 129 -29.73 9.64 -20.69
N CYS A 130 -30.04 10.51 -21.64
CA CYS A 130 -29.41 10.56 -22.96
C CYS A 130 -27.88 10.61 -22.82
N GLY A 131 -27.19 9.53 -23.20
CA GLY A 131 -25.74 9.54 -23.43
C GLY A 131 -24.97 8.42 -22.72
N VAL A 132 -25.45 7.88 -21.60
CA VAL A 132 -24.70 6.86 -20.86
C VAL A 132 -24.85 5.48 -21.52
N SER A 133 -23.76 4.72 -21.58
CA SER A 133 -23.80 3.31 -21.98
C SER A 133 -24.77 2.56 -21.05
N THR A 134 -25.81 1.93 -21.60
CA THR A 134 -26.83 1.22 -20.81
C THR A 134 -26.22 0.11 -19.94
N ARG A 135 -25.04 -0.39 -20.34
CA ARG A 135 -24.31 -1.44 -19.65
C ARG A 135 -23.63 -0.95 -18.37
N SER A 136 -23.08 0.26 -18.35
CA SER A 136 -22.40 0.83 -17.17
C SER A 136 -23.39 1.05 -16.03
N HIS A 137 -24.55 1.62 -16.36
CA HIS A 137 -25.65 1.80 -15.41
C HIS A 137 -26.19 0.46 -14.90
N ALA A 138 -26.29 -0.55 -15.76
CA ALA A 138 -26.66 -1.91 -15.35
C ALA A 138 -25.63 -2.52 -14.39
N CYS A 139 -24.33 -2.36 -14.66
CA CYS A 139 -23.27 -2.82 -13.76
C CYS A 139 -23.39 -2.19 -12.37
N PHE A 140 -23.56 -0.86 -12.31
CA PHE A 140 -23.73 -0.15 -11.04
C PHE A 140 -24.98 -0.62 -10.28
N THR A 141 -26.12 -0.69 -10.97
CA THR A 141 -27.41 -1.08 -10.38
C THR A 141 -27.34 -2.49 -9.77
N TYR A 142 -26.77 -3.44 -10.51
CA TYR A 142 -26.68 -4.83 -10.02
C TYR A 142 -25.57 -5.03 -8.99
N ALA A 143 -24.46 -4.31 -9.08
CA ALA A 143 -23.46 -4.31 -8.01
C ALA A 143 -24.04 -3.78 -6.70
N LYS A 144 -24.84 -2.71 -6.75
CA LYS A 144 -25.55 -2.17 -5.59
C LYS A 144 -26.52 -3.21 -5.00
N LEU A 145 -27.38 -3.83 -5.82
CA LEU A 145 -28.30 -4.87 -5.34
C LEU A 145 -27.56 -6.03 -4.64
N LEU A 146 -26.45 -6.49 -5.22
CA LEU A 146 -25.66 -7.58 -4.64
C LEU A 146 -25.01 -7.15 -3.31
N LEU A 147 -24.57 -5.91 -3.21
CA LEU A 147 -24.01 -5.34 -1.99
C LEU A 147 -25.09 -5.16 -0.91
N ASP A 148 -26.28 -4.66 -1.27
CA ASP A 148 -27.43 -4.55 -0.37
C ASP A 148 -27.78 -5.93 0.21
N LEU A 149 -27.85 -6.96 -0.65
CA LEU A 149 -28.09 -8.34 -0.23
C LEU A 149 -27.03 -8.88 0.73
N GLN A 150 -25.78 -8.48 0.56
CA GLN A 150 -24.70 -8.86 1.47
C GLN A 150 -24.90 -8.27 2.87
N PHE A 151 -25.32 -7.01 2.95
CA PHE A 151 -25.54 -6.32 4.23
C PHE A 151 -26.84 -6.70 4.95
N VAL A 152 -27.81 -7.29 4.25
CA VAL A 152 -29.08 -7.73 4.85
C VAL A 152 -28.89 -8.85 5.90
N ASP A 153 -28.06 -9.87 5.61
CA ASP A 153 -27.78 -10.98 6.53
C ASP A 153 -26.52 -11.75 6.11
N SER A 154 -25.66 -12.10 7.07
CA SER A 154 -24.43 -12.88 6.86
C SER A 154 -24.63 -14.23 6.13
N ARG A 155 -25.83 -14.82 6.20
CA ARG A 155 -26.20 -16.04 5.46
C ARG A 155 -26.26 -15.78 3.95
N LEU A 156 -26.74 -14.61 3.53
CA LEU A 156 -26.78 -14.21 2.12
C LEU A 156 -25.38 -13.90 1.60
N GLU A 157 -24.58 -13.16 2.36
CA GLU A 157 -23.15 -12.95 2.08
C GLU A 157 -22.44 -14.28 1.83
N LYS A 158 -22.54 -15.22 2.78
CA LYS A 158 -21.92 -16.54 2.65
C LYS A 158 -22.43 -17.31 1.43
N ALA A 159 -23.72 -17.21 1.13
CA ALA A 159 -24.32 -17.87 -0.04
C ALA A 159 -23.84 -17.24 -1.36
N LEU A 160 -23.65 -15.92 -1.41
CA LEU A 160 -23.02 -15.21 -2.53
C LEU A 160 -21.58 -15.67 -2.72
N PHE A 161 -20.75 -15.62 -1.67
CA PHE A 161 -19.33 -15.95 -1.78
C PHE A 161 -19.09 -17.44 -2.11
N SER A 162 -20.00 -18.33 -1.67
CA SER A 162 -19.98 -19.76 -2.04
C SER A 162 -20.46 -20.04 -3.47
N SER A 163 -21.05 -19.07 -4.17
CA SER A 163 -21.65 -19.26 -5.50
C SER A 163 -20.65 -18.96 -6.61
N ARG A 164 -20.29 -19.98 -7.40
CA ARG A 164 -19.42 -19.81 -8.57
C ARG A 164 -20.01 -18.85 -9.62
N THR A 165 -21.33 -18.79 -9.74
CA THR A 165 -22.01 -17.86 -10.65
C THR A 165 -21.91 -16.43 -10.15
N PHE A 166 -21.97 -16.20 -8.83
CA PHE A 166 -21.71 -14.88 -8.26
C PHE A 166 -20.28 -14.42 -8.60
N PHE A 167 -19.28 -15.29 -8.41
CA PHE A 167 -17.90 -14.96 -8.79
C PHE A 167 -17.78 -14.56 -10.27
N HIS A 168 -18.46 -15.27 -11.19
CA HIS A 168 -18.48 -14.91 -12.60
C HIS A 168 -19.13 -13.54 -12.86
N VAL A 169 -20.28 -13.27 -12.23
CA VAL A 169 -20.95 -11.97 -12.28
C VAL A 169 -20.03 -10.87 -11.73
N LEU A 170 -19.35 -11.11 -10.61
CA LEU A 170 -18.41 -10.16 -10.02
C LEU A 170 -17.25 -9.84 -10.98
N LEU A 171 -16.70 -10.85 -11.67
CA LEU A 171 -15.70 -10.61 -12.71
C LEU A 171 -16.26 -9.80 -13.86
N ILE A 172 -17.50 -10.03 -14.31
CA ILE A 172 -18.13 -9.21 -15.37
C ILE A 172 -18.31 -7.76 -14.89
N LEU A 173 -18.82 -7.55 -13.68
CA LEU A 173 -19.01 -6.23 -13.08
C LEU A 173 -17.68 -5.47 -12.95
N TRP A 174 -16.63 -6.16 -12.49
CA TRP A 174 -15.31 -5.59 -12.38
C TRP A 174 -14.72 -5.24 -13.74
N MET A 175 -14.70 -6.21 -14.67
CA MET A 175 -13.95 -6.18 -15.93
C MET A 175 -14.66 -5.47 -17.08
N THR A 176 -15.93 -5.08 -16.91
CA THR A 176 -16.64 -4.34 -17.95
C THR A 176 -15.95 -2.98 -18.14
N ASP A 177 -15.31 -2.82 -19.30
CA ASP A 177 -14.79 -1.53 -19.78
C ASP A 177 -15.91 -0.83 -20.55
N ASP A 178 -16.18 0.41 -20.17
CA ASP A 178 -17.22 1.22 -20.80
C ASP A 178 -16.85 1.67 -22.21
N GLY A 179 -15.62 1.41 -22.68
CA GLY A 179 -15.19 1.48 -24.09
C GLY A 179 -15.16 2.89 -24.71
N GLU A 180 -15.90 3.86 -24.16
CA GLU A 180 -15.94 5.25 -24.58
C GLU A 180 -15.36 6.13 -23.46
N GLU A 181 -14.24 6.81 -23.76
CA GLU A 181 -13.54 7.67 -22.81
C GLU A 181 -14.42 8.80 -22.22
N GLU A 182 -15.51 9.17 -22.90
CA GLU A 182 -16.31 10.35 -22.61
C GLU A 182 -17.37 10.15 -21.51
N HIS A 183 -17.68 8.91 -21.12
CA HIS A 183 -18.74 8.59 -20.12
C HIS A 183 -18.24 7.87 -18.85
N ARG A 184 -16.92 7.83 -18.62
CA ARG A 184 -16.29 7.03 -17.54
C ARG A 184 -16.48 7.57 -16.11
N VAL A 185 -16.99 8.79 -15.96
CA VAL A 185 -16.93 9.55 -14.71
C VAL A 185 -18.22 9.48 -13.88
N ASP A 186 -19.38 9.34 -14.53
CA ASP A 186 -20.68 9.59 -13.89
C ASP A 186 -21.13 8.51 -12.88
N HIS A 187 -20.41 7.38 -12.76
CA HIS A 187 -20.83 6.26 -11.92
C HIS A 187 -20.00 6.03 -10.66
N VAL A 188 -18.91 6.79 -10.45
CA VAL A 188 -18.10 6.63 -9.25
C VAL A 188 -18.77 7.32 -8.05
N PHE A 189 -19.42 8.47 -8.30
CA PHE A 189 -19.99 9.33 -7.26
C PHE A 189 -21.37 9.86 -7.72
N GLU A 190 -22.27 8.98 -8.14
CA GLU A 190 -23.64 9.40 -8.40
C GLU A 190 -24.18 9.97 -7.07
N PRO A 191 -24.63 11.25 -7.01
CA PRO A 191 -25.00 11.93 -5.78
C PRO A 191 -26.31 11.38 -5.22
N GLN A 192 -26.27 10.14 -4.75
CA GLN A 192 -27.30 9.51 -3.96
C GLN A 192 -26.97 9.83 -2.49
N PRO A 193 -27.90 10.41 -1.72
CA PRO A 193 -27.63 10.87 -0.36
C PRO A 193 -27.25 9.75 0.64
N THR A 194 -27.24 8.49 0.22
CA THR A 194 -27.04 7.32 1.08
C THR A 194 -25.77 6.52 0.78
N TRP A 195 -25.08 6.74 -0.36
CA TRP A 195 -23.95 5.89 -0.75
C TRP A 195 -22.70 6.68 -1.09
N VAL A 196 -21.68 6.48 -0.24
CA VAL A 196 -20.37 7.15 -0.21
C VAL A 196 -19.32 6.39 -1.06
N ARG A 197 -19.62 5.15 -1.50
CA ARG A 197 -18.64 4.23 -2.11
C ARG A 197 -19.14 3.63 -3.42
N SER A 198 -18.20 3.30 -4.32
CA SER A 198 -18.50 2.61 -5.58
C SER A 198 -18.94 1.16 -5.32
N PRO A 199 -20.18 0.76 -5.63
CA PRO A 199 -20.68 -0.57 -5.30
C PRO A 199 -19.85 -1.69 -5.92
N VAL A 200 -19.29 -1.47 -7.13
CA VAL A 200 -18.44 -2.47 -7.79
C VAL A 200 -17.13 -2.68 -7.05
N VAL A 201 -16.47 -1.60 -6.61
CA VAL A 201 -15.20 -1.69 -5.89
C VAL A 201 -15.42 -2.25 -4.50
N THR A 202 -16.45 -1.79 -3.79
CA THR A 202 -16.79 -2.28 -2.44
C THR A 202 -17.20 -3.75 -2.47
N LEU A 203 -18.00 -4.18 -3.45
CA LEU A 203 -18.37 -5.59 -3.62
C LEU A 203 -17.15 -6.48 -3.90
N LEU A 204 -16.22 -6.03 -4.75
CA LEU A 204 -14.97 -6.78 -4.98
C LEU A 204 -14.09 -6.79 -3.72
N SER A 205 -13.90 -5.65 -3.07
CA SER A 205 -13.13 -5.51 -1.84
C SER A 205 -13.64 -6.48 -0.78
N SER A 206 -14.97 -6.51 -0.57
CA SER A 206 -15.57 -7.41 0.41
C SER A 206 -15.46 -8.88 0.04
N PHE A 207 -15.58 -9.23 -1.25
CA PHE A 207 -15.35 -10.60 -1.71
C PHE A 207 -13.90 -11.05 -1.48
N LEU A 208 -12.93 -10.13 -1.58
CA LEU A 208 -11.53 -10.43 -1.35
C LEU A 208 -11.15 -10.44 0.14
N TYR A 209 -11.95 -9.79 1.00
CA TYR A 209 -11.82 -9.90 2.46
C TYR A 209 -12.11 -11.32 2.95
N ASP A 210 -13.01 -12.03 2.28
CA ASP A 210 -13.28 -13.43 2.54
C ASP A 210 -12.16 -14.33 1.98
N ASP A 211 -11.68 -15.27 2.81
CA ASP A 211 -10.59 -16.18 2.45
C ASP A 211 -10.96 -17.07 1.25
N ASP A 212 -12.19 -17.60 1.21
CA ASP A 212 -12.65 -18.47 0.12
C ASP A 212 -12.75 -17.66 -1.19
N GLY A 213 -13.27 -16.44 -1.12
CA GLY A 213 -13.35 -15.53 -2.27
C GLY A 213 -11.98 -15.16 -2.84
N ARG A 214 -11.03 -14.81 -1.97
CA ARG A 214 -9.63 -14.55 -2.35
C ARG A 214 -8.98 -15.77 -3.00
N GLU A 215 -9.14 -16.96 -2.41
CA GLU A 215 -8.60 -18.21 -2.95
C GLU A 215 -9.18 -18.54 -4.33
N GLU A 216 -10.50 -18.36 -4.53
CA GLU A 216 -11.17 -18.58 -5.81
C GLU A 216 -10.63 -17.63 -6.90
N LEU A 217 -10.43 -16.34 -6.60
CA LEU A 217 -9.82 -15.40 -7.56
C LEU A 217 -8.40 -15.83 -7.93
N PHE A 218 -7.57 -16.21 -6.95
CA PHE A 218 -6.20 -16.63 -7.20
C PHE A 218 -6.13 -17.94 -7.99
N HIS A 219 -7.01 -18.89 -7.68
CA HIS A 219 -7.15 -20.13 -8.41
C HIS A 219 -7.54 -19.86 -9.87
N TYR A 220 -8.57 -19.04 -10.08
CA TYR A 220 -9.04 -18.66 -11.41
C TYR A 220 -7.94 -17.96 -12.22
N ALA A 221 -7.19 -17.03 -11.60
CA ALA A 221 -6.09 -16.33 -12.25
C ALA A 221 -4.92 -17.27 -12.63
N ALA A 222 -4.66 -18.29 -11.82
CA ALA A 222 -3.62 -19.28 -12.10
C ALA A 222 -4.00 -20.23 -13.25
N MET A 223 -5.30 -20.51 -13.41
CA MET A 223 -5.84 -21.40 -14.46
C MET A 223 -6.18 -20.66 -15.76
N SER A 224 -6.37 -19.34 -15.70
CA SER A 224 -6.74 -18.50 -16.84
C SER A 224 -5.54 -18.14 -17.73
N PRO A 225 -5.78 -17.72 -18.99
CA PRO A 225 -4.74 -17.13 -19.83
C PRO A 225 -4.09 -15.93 -19.12
N ARG A 226 -2.78 -15.74 -19.33
CA ARG A 226 -2.03 -14.60 -18.74
C ARG A 226 -2.69 -13.23 -19.00
N GLN A 227 -3.41 -13.10 -20.11
CA GLN A 227 -4.14 -11.90 -20.48
C GLN A 227 -5.18 -11.50 -19.42
N PHE A 228 -5.82 -12.47 -18.75
CA PHE A 228 -6.80 -12.19 -17.69
C PHE A 228 -6.21 -11.33 -16.57
N ALA A 229 -5.07 -11.72 -16.00
CA ALA A 229 -4.43 -10.97 -14.92
C ALA A 229 -3.98 -9.58 -15.36
N HIS A 230 -3.53 -9.46 -16.61
CA HIS A 230 -3.19 -8.16 -17.20
C HIS A 230 -4.43 -7.26 -17.29
N ASP A 231 -5.53 -7.76 -17.83
CA ASP A 231 -6.76 -6.99 -18.00
C ASP A 231 -7.37 -6.61 -16.65
N PHE A 232 -7.33 -7.52 -15.67
CA PHE A 232 -7.81 -7.27 -14.31
C PHE A 232 -7.05 -6.13 -13.63
N VAL A 233 -5.72 -6.12 -13.75
CA VAL A 233 -4.88 -5.05 -13.21
C VAL A 233 -5.03 -3.75 -14.01
N SER A 234 -5.26 -3.84 -15.32
CA SER A 234 -5.56 -2.68 -16.16
C SER A 234 -6.83 -1.98 -15.68
N VAL A 235 -7.88 -2.75 -15.37
CA VAL A 235 -9.15 -2.23 -14.83
C VAL A 235 -8.94 -1.57 -13.47
N LEU A 236 -8.16 -2.19 -12.56
CA LEU A 236 -7.82 -1.58 -11.27
C LEU A 236 -7.22 -0.18 -11.46
N ARG A 237 -6.25 -0.06 -12.38
CA ARG A 237 -5.61 1.21 -12.71
C ARG A 237 -6.58 2.19 -13.37
N GLN A 238 -7.43 1.73 -14.29
CA GLN A 238 -8.44 2.56 -14.95
C GLN A 238 -9.41 3.15 -13.91
N ARG A 239 -9.89 2.34 -12.96
CA ARG A 239 -10.76 2.80 -11.87
C ARG A 239 -10.09 3.84 -10.99
N ALA A 240 -8.82 3.64 -10.65
CA ALA A 240 -8.05 4.68 -9.97
C ALA A 240 -7.99 5.99 -10.79
N CYS A 241 -7.77 5.91 -12.11
CA CYS A 241 -7.74 7.08 -12.99
C CYS A 241 -9.10 7.81 -13.09
N GLN A 242 -10.23 7.11 -12.96
CA GLN A 242 -11.57 7.73 -13.07
C GLN A 242 -11.75 8.87 -12.05
N VAL A 243 -11.20 8.75 -10.85
CA VAL A 243 -11.28 9.81 -9.84
C VAL A 243 -10.57 11.09 -10.28
N ARG A 244 -9.43 10.96 -10.96
CA ARG A 244 -8.68 12.11 -11.50
C ARG A 244 -9.49 12.86 -12.56
N ASP A 245 -10.21 12.10 -13.37
CA ASP A 245 -10.98 12.65 -14.49
C ASP A 245 -12.36 13.15 -14.04
N THR A 246 -12.76 12.86 -12.79
CA THR A 246 -13.99 13.36 -12.17
C THR A 246 -13.82 14.79 -11.68
N SER A 247 -14.84 15.65 -11.88
CA SER A 247 -14.84 16.99 -11.31
C SER A 247 -14.92 16.93 -9.78
N LEU A 248 -13.77 17.07 -9.12
CA LEU A 248 -13.66 17.06 -7.64
C LEU A 248 -14.40 18.21 -6.95
N THR A 249 -14.97 19.16 -7.70
CA THR A 249 -15.89 20.17 -7.16
C THR A 249 -17.24 19.60 -6.73
N GLU A 250 -17.63 18.44 -7.25
CA GLU A 250 -18.96 17.85 -7.05
C GLU A 250 -18.94 16.63 -6.12
N VAL A 251 -17.76 16.15 -5.75
CA VAL A 251 -17.56 14.92 -4.97
C VAL A 251 -17.06 15.26 -3.57
N ASP A 252 -17.61 14.60 -2.54
CA ASP A 252 -17.12 14.76 -1.18
C ASP A 252 -15.70 14.16 -1.05
N PRO A 253 -14.72 14.90 -0.50
CA PRO A 253 -13.43 14.38 -0.04
C PRO A 253 -13.46 13.00 0.62
N VAL A 254 -14.46 12.75 1.47
CA VAL A 254 -14.64 11.51 2.21
C VAL A 254 -14.92 10.33 1.26
N ASP A 255 -15.73 10.57 0.22
CA ASP A 255 -16.05 9.57 -0.79
C ASP A 255 -14.80 9.19 -1.59
N VAL A 256 -14.01 10.20 -1.97
CA VAL A 256 -12.75 9.99 -2.70
C VAL A 256 -11.76 9.19 -1.86
N ALA A 257 -11.59 9.55 -0.58
CA ALA A 257 -10.72 8.83 0.34
C ALA A 257 -11.16 7.36 0.49
N SER A 258 -12.46 7.13 0.76
CA SER A 258 -13.04 5.79 0.91
C SER A 258 -12.90 4.95 -0.36
N PHE A 259 -13.08 5.54 -1.54
CA PHE A 259 -12.88 4.85 -2.81
C PHE A 259 -11.43 4.41 -3.00
N PHE A 260 -10.45 5.26 -2.64
CA PHE A 260 -9.04 4.88 -2.70
C PHE A 260 -8.68 3.83 -1.67
N GLU A 261 -9.25 3.89 -0.47
CA GLU A 261 -9.09 2.86 0.56
C GLU A 261 -9.51 1.49 0.01
N ASP A 262 -10.71 1.38 -0.58
CA ASP A 262 -11.17 0.11 -1.17
C ASP A 262 -10.24 -0.34 -2.32
N LEU A 263 -9.77 0.57 -3.18
CA LEU A 263 -8.82 0.21 -4.24
C LEU A 263 -7.43 -0.21 -3.72
N MET A 264 -6.95 0.41 -2.64
CA MET A 264 -5.69 0.05 -1.98
C MET A 264 -5.79 -1.33 -1.35
N TYR A 265 -6.92 -1.61 -0.71
CA TYR A 265 -7.21 -2.93 -0.15
C TYR A 265 -7.21 -4.02 -1.24
N VAL A 266 -7.88 -3.77 -2.36
CA VAL A 266 -7.82 -4.69 -3.52
C VAL A 266 -6.37 -4.85 -4.00
N ALA A 267 -5.61 -3.75 -4.14
CA ALA A 267 -4.22 -3.82 -4.60
C ALA A 267 -3.31 -4.62 -3.64
N GLU A 268 -3.49 -4.46 -2.33
CA GLU A 268 -2.80 -5.18 -1.27
C GLU A 268 -3.01 -6.70 -1.37
N ILE A 269 -4.26 -7.12 -1.53
CA ILE A 269 -4.55 -8.55 -1.70
C ILE A 269 -3.94 -9.07 -3.00
N LEU A 270 -4.07 -8.33 -4.10
CA LEU A 270 -3.51 -8.76 -5.39
C LEU A 270 -1.98 -8.87 -5.36
N VAL A 271 -1.27 -8.09 -4.53
CA VAL A 271 0.18 -8.25 -4.39
C VAL A 271 0.58 -9.51 -3.65
N GLU A 272 -0.31 -10.22 -2.96
CA GLU A 272 -0.01 -11.55 -2.39
C GLU A 272 0.18 -12.60 -3.50
N SER A 273 -0.65 -12.53 -4.55
CA SER A 273 -0.60 -13.41 -5.70
C SER A 273 0.58 -13.12 -6.62
N SER A 274 1.40 -14.13 -6.90
CA SER A 274 2.56 -13.97 -7.80
C SER A 274 2.17 -13.60 -9.25
N VAL A 275 0.97 -13.98 -9.70
CA VAL A 275 0.46 -13.70 -11.05
C VAL A 275 0.11 -12.22 -11.16
N PHE A 276 -0.77 -11.71 -10.28
CA PHE A 276 -1.18 -10.31 -10.28
C PHE A 276 -0.03 -9.38 -9.90
N ARG A 277 0.78 -9.70 -8.89
CA ARG A 277 1.97 -8.92 -8.50
C ARG A 277 2.89 -8.63 -9.68
N ARG A 278 3.12 -9.62 -10.57
CA ARG A 278 3.96 -9.43 -11.76
C ARG A 278 3.35 -8.40 -12.71
N GLU A 279 2.05 -8.49 -12.95
CA GLU A 279 1.36 -7.57 -13.85
C GLU A 279 1.26 -6.16 -13.23
N LEU A 280 0.93 -6.03 -11.94
CA LEU A 280 0.98 -4.78 -11.16
C LEU A 280 2.35 -4.10 -11.27
N SER A 281 3.42 -4.85 -11.02
CA SER A 281 4.80 -4.37 -11.12
C SER A 281 5.20 -3.97 -12.55
N SER A 282 4.59 -4.58 -13.56
CA SER A 282 4.84 -4.26 -14.97
C SER A 282 4.15 -2.95 -15.39
N MET A 283 3.03 -2.62 -14.75
CA MET A 283 2.26 -1.41 -14.99
C MET A 283 2.69 -0.21 -14.14
N LEU A 284 3.71 -0.38 -13.28
CA LEU A 284 4.17 0.64 -12.32
C LEU A 284 3.01 1.16 -11.45
N TYR A 285 2.19 0.24 -10.91
CA TYR A 285 0.96 0.59 -10.20
C TYR A 285 1.18 1.60 -9.06
N LEU A 286 2.25 1.45 -8.25
CA LEU A 286 2.60 2.38 -7.17
C LEU A 286 2.82 3.81 -7.68
N TYR A 287 3.52 3.97 -8.81
CA TYR A 287 3.67 5.27 -9.46
C TYR A 287 2.30 5.83 -9.87
N GLY A 288 1.44 4.99 -10.47
CA GLY A 288 0.10 5.36 -10.91
C GLY A 288 -0.76 5.87 -9.76
N PHE A 289 -0.88 5.09 -8.69
CA PHE A 289 -1.67 5.44 -7.50
C PHE A 289 -1.13 6.69 -6.80
N ALA A 290 0.18 6.78 -6.56
CA ALA A 290 0.79 7.99 -5.99
C ALA A 290 0.54 9.22 -6.86
N SER A 291 0.62 9.08 -8.20
CA SER A 291 0.35 10.17 -9.14
C SER A 291 -1.09 10.64 -9.08
N ILE A 292 -2.05 9.72 -8.98
CA ILE A 292 -3.46 10.07 -8.93
C ILE A 292 -3.78 10.74 -7.60
N LEU A 293 -3.39 10.15 -6.47
CA LEU A 293 -3.58 10.75 -5.14
C LEU A 293 -2.92 12.13 -5.04
N ASN A 294 -1.73 12.31 -5.62
CA ASN A 294 -1.08 13.62 -5.68
C ASN A 294 -1.92 14.62 -6.49
N THR A 295 -2.48 14.25 -7.65
CA THR A 295 -3.38 15.13 -8.41
C THR A 295 -4.64 15.47 -7.62
N VAL A 296 -5.30 14.47 -7.03
CA VAL A 296 -6.48 14.66 -6.19
C VAL A 296 -6.18 15.62 -5.03
N SER A 297 -5.04 15.47 -4.35
CA SER A 297 -4.60 16.37 -3.28
C SER A 297 -4.37 17.83 -3.73
N ILE A 298 -3.95 18.03 -4.99
CA ILE A 298 -3.80 19.38 -5.56
C ILE A 298 -5.15 20.05 -5.71
N GLU A 299 -6.12 19.33 -6.28
CA GLU A 299 -7.46 19.86 -6.54
C GLU A 299 -8.27 20.04 -5.25
N MET A 300 -8.23 19.07 -4.33
CA MET A 300 -8.94 19.14 -3.04
C MET A 300 -8.49 20.33 -2.18
N LYS A 301 -7.21 20.71 -2.24
CA LYS A 301 -6.69 21.90 -1.55
C LYS A 301 -7.47 23.17 -1.93
N ASN A 302 -8.03 23.25 -3.14
CA ASN A 302 -8.80 24.40 -3.58
C ASN A 302 -10.27 24.37 -3.16
N HIS A 303 -10.81 23.18 -2.85
CA HIS A 303 -12.26 22.97 -2.69
C HIS A 303 -12.68 22.61 -1.26
N ALA A 304 -11.90 21.80 -0.55
CA ALA A 304 -12.22 21.34 0.80
C ALA A 304 -10.95 21.21 1.67
N PRO A 305 -10.32 22.33 2.07
CA PRO A 305 -9.04 22.30 2.77
C PRO A 305 -9.06 21.56 4.11
N LYS A 306 -10.22 21.52 4.77
CA LYS A 306 -10.38 20.92 6.10
C LYS A 306 -10.35 19.40 6.08
N ASP A 307 -10.81 18.79 4.99
CA ASP A 307 -10.97 17.32 4.86
C ASP A 307 -9.85 16.71 4.01
N HIS A 308 -8.90 17.54 3.59
CA HIS A 308 -7.77 17.13 2.78
C HIS A 308 -6.94 16.02 3.44
N HIS A 309 -6.80 16.07 4.77
CA HIS A 309 -6.05 15.08 5.54
C HIS A 309 -6.65 13.66 5.50
N LEU A 310 -7.91 13.48 5.10
CA LEU A 310 -8.55 12.16 5.01
C LEU A 310 -7.89 11.24 3.98
N LEU A 311 -7.14 11.78 3.02
CA LEU A 311 -6.34 10.97 2.10
C LEU A 311 -5.13 10.31 2.78
N LEU A 312 -4.78 10.68 4.01
CA LEU A 312 -3.60 10.13 4.69
C LEU A 312 -3.72 8.63 4.96
N ASP A 313 -4.91 8.09 5.16
CA ASP A 313 -5.11 6.64 5.32
C ASP A 313 -4.71 5.89 4.04
N ALA A 314 -5.24 6.33 2.88
CA ALA A 314 -4.89 5.75 1.59
C ALA A 314 -3.40 5.91 1.27
N VAL A 315 -2.79 7.04 1.62
CA VAL A 315 -1.35 7.31 1.43
C VAL A 315 -0.49 6.45 2.35
N HIS A 316 -0.92 6.25 3.58
CA HIS A 316 -0.26 5.37 4.53
C HIS A 316 -0.36 3.90 4.08
N GLN A 317 -1.53 3.45 3.64
CA GLN A 317 -1.71 2.11 3.10
C GLN A 317 -0.82 1.88 1.87
N LEU A 318 -0.69 2.88 0.99
CA LEU A 318 0.23 2.81 -0.14
C LEU A 318 1.71 2.71 0.30
N ALA A 319 2.08 3.34 1.41
CA ALA A 319 3.42 3.20 2.00
C ALA A 319 3.64 1.80 2.59
N ILE A 320 2.65 1.24 3.29
CA ILE A 320 2.66 -0.14 3.82
C ILE A 320 2.84 -1.13 2.68
N ILE A 321 2.00 -1.06 1.64
CA ILE A 321 2.11 -1.94 0.47
C ILE A 321 3.51 -1.84 -0.15
N ALA A 322 4.08 -0.63 -0.26
CA ALA A 322 5.40 -0.42 -0.82
C ALA A 322 6.53 -1.06 0.02
N ASP A 323 6.39 -1.09 1.34
CA ASP A 323 7.34 -1.68 2.29
C ASP A 323 7.20 -3.21 2.38
N GLU A 324 5.97 -3.70 2.52
CA GLU A 324 5.65 -5.09 2.87
C GLU A 324 5.61 -6.03 1.67
N THR A 325 5.23 -5.56 0.46
CA THR A 325 4.96 -6.43 -0.71
C THR A 325 6.08 -7.47 -0.89
N ARG A 326 7.34 -7.03 -0.77
CA ARG A 326 8.57 -7.81 -0.60
C ARG A 326 9.64 -6.82 -0.12
N PRO A 327 10.23 -6.96 1.08
CA PRO A 327 11.17 -5.95 1.60
C PRO A 327 12.30 -5.61 0.61
N TYR A 328 12.77 -6.59 -0.16
CA TYR A 328 13.83 -6.39 -1.16
C TYR A 328 13.45 -5.58 -2.41
N HIS A 329 12.16 -5.34 -2.63
CA HIS A 329 11.67 -4.43 -3.66
C HIS A 329 11.34 -3.04 -3.11
N ALA A 330 11.39 -2.83 -1.79
CA ALA A 330 10.96 -1.57 -1.18
C ALA A 330 11.69 -0.34 -1.75
N ALA A 331 13.03 -0.38 -1.90
CA ALA A 331 13.76 0.74 -2.52
C ALA A 331 13.31 1.05 -3.96
N ARG A 332 12.91 0.03 -4.74
CA ARG A 332 12.32 0.23 -6.08
C ARG A 332 10.91 0.81 -5.96
N ASN A 333 10.09 0.27 -5.07
CA ASN A 333 8.72 0.70 -4.81
C ASN A 333 8.69 2.17 -4.39
N TYR A 334 9.53 2.58 -3.42
CA TYR A 334 9.66 3.98 -3.01
C TYR A 334 10.18 4.90 -4.12
N ARG A 335 11.05 4.40 -5.01
CA ARG A 335 11.41 5.18 -6.21
C ARG A 335 10.21 5.42 -7.12
N GLU A 336 9.33 4.43 -7.29
CA GLU A 336 8.10 4.56 -8.06
C GLU A 336 7.11 5.53 -7.38
N LEU A 337 6.91 5.41 -6.06
CA LEU A 337 6.11 6.34 -5.26
C LEU A 337 6.59 7.79 -5.37
N VAL A 338 7.87 8.05 -5.08
CA VAL A 338 8.45 9.39 -5.23
C VAL A 338 8.28 9.89 -6.66
N GLY A 339 8.44 8.99 -7.65
CA GLY A 339 8.24 9.34 -9.04
C GLY A 339 6.83 9.77 -9.39
N GLY A 340 5.81 9.24 -8.69
CA GLY A 340 4.42 9.67 -8.77
C GLY A 340 4.09 10.89 -7.90
N GLY A 341 5.06 11.50 -7.23
CA GLY A 341 4.82 12.70 -6.41
C GLY A 341 4.43 12.41 -4.96
N PHE A 342 4.61 11.18 -4.47
CA PHE A 342 4.33 10.78 -3.08
C PHE A 342 4.96 11.71 -2.04
N TRP A 343 6.17 12.21 -2.28
CA TRP A 343 6.85 13.15 -1.39
C TRP A 343 6.09 14.47 -1.21
N GLY A 344 5.70 15.11 -2.32
CA GLY A 344 4.92 16.35 -2.28
C GLY A 344 3.51 16.12 -1.74
N LEU A 345 2.92 14.94 -2.01
CA LEU A 345 1.63 14.52 -1.47
C LEU A 345 1.65 14.45 0.06
N VAL A 346 2.57 13.68 0.68
CA VAL A 346 2.66 13.56 2.14
C VAL A 346 2.86 14.92 2.80
N ILE A 347 3.75 15.76 2.26
CA ILE A 347 4.02 17.10 2.79
C ILE A 347 2.77 17.98 2.74
N ARG A 348 2.06 17.97 1.62
CA ARG A 348 0.82 18.74 1.47
C ARG A 348 -0.26 18.28 2.44
N LEU A 349 -0.46 16.97 2.57
CA LEU A 349 -1.46 16.41 3.47
C LEU A 349 -1.13 16.70 4.92
N LEU A 350 0.11 16.46 5.35
CA LEU A 350 0.55 16.74 6.72
C LEU A 350 0.42 18.23 7.08
N SER A 351 0.70 19.13 6.13
CA SER A 351 0.50 20.58 6.34
C SER A 351 -0.96 21.00 6.51
N SER A 352 -1.91 20.13 6.17
CA SER A 352 -3.36 20.40 6.27
C SER A 352 -4.02 19.75 7.49
N VAL A 353 -3.28 18.94 8.26
CA VAL A 353 -3.82 18.27 9.45
C VAL A 353 -4.04 19.31 10.57
N PRO A 354 -5.24 19.41 11.15
CA PRO A 354 -5.47 20.28 12.31
C PRO A 354 -4.60 19.87 13.52
N GLU A 355 -4.12 20.84 14.30
CA GLU A 355 -3.25 20.62 15.48
C GLU A 355 -3.81 19.62 16.51
N GLY A 356 -5.13 19.47 16.59
CA GLY A 356 -5.78 18.53 17.50
C GLY A 356 -5.89 17.09 16.99
N ASN A 357 -5.64 16.83 15.70
CA ASN A 357 -5.85 15.52 15.11
C ASN A 357 -4.58 14.65 15.18
N ARG A 358 -4.33 14.09 16.38
CA ARG A 358 -3.16 13.24 16.66
C ARG A 358 -3.04 12.06 15.70
N HIS A 359 -4.15 11.43 15.33
CA HIS A 359 -4.16 10.26 14.46
C HIS A 359 -3.51 10.54 13.11
N TYR A 360 -4.00 11.53 12.36
CA TYR A 360 -3.44 11.86 11.04
C TYR A 360 -2.04 12.46 11.10
N ASN A 361 -1.70 13.18 12.18
CA ASN A 361 -0.34 13.63 12.41
C ASN A 361 0.63 12.45 12.55
N ARG A 362 0.28 11.43 13.35
CA ARG A 362 1.06 10.19 13.48
C ARG A 362 1.19 9.47 12.13
N LEU A 363 0.12 9.34 11.36
CA LEU A 363 0.14 8.70 10.04
C LEU A 363 1.05 9.43 9.04
N GLY A 364 0.95 10.76 8.95
CA GLY A 364 1.80 11.54 8.06
C GLY A 364 3.28 11.46 8.45
N LEU A 365 3.60 11.57 9.75
CA LEU A 365 4.96 11.41 10.25
C LEU A 365 5.50 9.99 10.01
N ARG A 366 4.66 8.95 10.16
CA ARG A 366 5.01 7.56 9.82
C ARG A 366 5.33 7.41 8.34
N CYS A 367 4.54 8.01 7.44
CA CYS A 367 4.83 8.03 6.01
C CYS A 367 6.19 8.69 5.71
N LEU A 368 6.49 9.83 6.37
CA LEU A 368 7.80 10.49 6.25
C LEU A 368 8.93 9.58 6.77
N LYS A 369 8.74 8.90 7.90
CA LYS A 369 9.71 7.96 8.47
C LYS A 369 10.02 6.82 7.49
N MET A 370 8.99 6.19 6.93
CA MET A 370 9.14 5.09 5.97
C MET A 370 9.81 5.55 4.66
N LEU A 371 9.40 6.70 4.09
CA LEU A 371 10.11 7.28 2.93
C LEU A 371 11.57 7.57 3.27
N GLY A 372 11.77 8.16 4.45
CA GLY A 372 13.05 8.44 5.08
C GLY A 372 14.01 7.25 5.09
N LYS A 373 13.56 6.07 5.54
CA LYS A 373 14.31 4.80 5.52
C LYS A 373 14.94 4.57 4.14
N TYR A 374 14.17 4.73 3.07
CA TYR A 374 14.63 4.42 1.71
C TYR A 374 15.38 5.52 0.99
N THR A 375 15.52 6.72 1.55
CA THR A 375 16.39 7.76 0.95
C THR A 375 17.88 7.42 1.08
N ALA A 376 18.23 6.38 1.85
CA ALA A 376 19.54 5.73 1.85
C ALA A 376 19.88 5.04 0.51
N TYR A 377 18.90 4.89 -0.40
CA TYR A 377 19.13 4.39 -1.75
C TYR A 377 19.23 5.53 -2.75
N ARG A 378 20.34 5.57 -3.49
CA ARG A 378 20.59 6.62 -4.51
C ARG A 378 19.45 6.75 -5.50
N SER A 379 18.85 5.63 -5.92
CA SER A 379 17.76 5.66 -6.90
C SER A 379 16.50 6.36 -6.40
N VAL A 380 16.22 6.28 -5.09
CA VAL A 380 15.12 7.01 -4.45
C VAL A 380 15.52 8.46 -4.30
N MET A 381 16.71 8.72 -3.74
CA MET A 381 17.22 10.07 -3.53
C MET A 381 17.27 10.90 -4.82
N SER A 382 17.89 10.37 -5.88
CA SER A 382 17.95 11.06 -7.18
C SER A 382 16.58 11.38 -7.76
N ARG A 383 15.55 10.59 -7.43
CA ARG A 383 14.18 10.89 -7.83
C ARG A 383 13.55 11.98 -6.95
N MET A 384 13.86 12.01 -5.65
CA MET A 384 13.40 13.07 -4.75
C MET A 384 13.98 14.44 -5.12
N LEU A 385 15.25 14.49 -5.55
CA LEU A 385 15.93 15.74 -5.91
C LEU A 385 15.30 16.49 -7.08
N VAL A 386 14.46 15.84 -7.89
CA VAL A 386 13.73 16.48 -8.99
C VAL A 386 12.27 16.81 -8.66
N VAL A 387 11.79 16.46 -7.46
CA VAL A 387 10.44 16.79 -7.00
C VAL A 387 10.45 18.19 -6.42
N LEU A 388 9.59 19.06 -6.95
CA LEU A 388 9.35 20.38 -6.38
C LEU A 388 8.36 20.25 -5.23
N LEU A 389 8.73 20.78 -4.06
CA LEU A 389 7.84 20.87 -2.90
C LEU A 389 7.12 22.22 -2.90
N PRO A 390 5.83 22.27 -2.51
CA PRO A 390 5.12 23.53 -2.31
C PRO A 390 5.63 24.24 -1.05
N GLU A 391 6.24 25.42 -1.21
CA GLU A 391 6.85 26.21 -0.11
C GLU A 391 5.86 26.46 1.04
N GLU A 392 4.62 26.83 0.70
CA GLU A 392 3.51 27.03 1.64
C GLU A 392 3.20 25.81 2.53
N SER A 393 3.34 24.59 2.01
CA SER A 393 3.14 23.38 2.81
C SER A 393 4.33 23.06 3.69
N ILE A 394 5.55 23.42 3.27
CA ILE A 394 6.75 23.29 4.10
C ILE A 394 6.61 24.19 5.33
N GLU A 395 6.20 25.45 5.14
CA GLU A 395 5.97 26.40 6.24
C GLU A 395 4.93 25.87 7.24
N GLY A 396 3.78 25.39 6.75
CA GLY A 396 2.74 24.81 7.62
C GLY A 396 3.19 23.59 8.43
N ILE A 397 4.09 22.74 7.89
CA ILE A 397 4.64 21.63 8.70
C ILE A 397 5.60 22.16 9.76
N TYR A 398 6.40 23.19 9.49
CA TYR A 398 7.28 23.74 10.51
C TYR A 398 6.51 24.33 11.70
N ASP A 399 5.34 24.91 11.45
CA ASP A 399 4.48 25.46 12.51
C ASP A 399 3.94 24.36 13.45
N HIS A 400 3.59 23.19 12.91
CA HIS A 400 2.94 22.12 13.69
C HIS A 400 3.88 20.99 14.14
N HIS A 401 4.94 20.71 13.37
CA HIS A 401 5.83 19.56 13.50
C HIS A 401 7.32 19.95 13.41
N GLY A 402 7.63 21.20 13.74
CA GLY A 402 8.93 21.82 13.47
C GLY A 402 10.14 20.98 13.87
N GLU A 403 10.15 20.37 15.06
CA GLU A 403 11.30 19.58 15.53
C GLU A 403 11.49 18.27 14.75
N SER A 404 10.45 17.44 14.67
CA SER A 404 10.47 16.17 13.94
C SER A 404 10.78 16.38 12.46
N PHE A 405 10.17 17.40 11.86
CA PHE A 405 10.37 17.72 10.45
C PHE A 405 11.76 18.32 10.18
N SER A 406 12.26 19.22 11.05
CA SER A 406 13.64 19.74 10.94
C SER A 406 14.66 18.61 10.99
N THR A 407 14.48 17.69 11.94
CA THR A 407 15.35 16.53 12.12
C THR A 407 15.36 15.65 10.87
N TRP A 408 14.17 15.41 10.29
CA TRP A 408 14.04 14.66 9.05
C TRP A 408 14.71 15.36 7.86
N MET A 409 14.49 16.67 7.70
CA MET A 409 15.06 17.50 6.62
C MET A 409 16.58 17.57 6.72
N TYR A 410 17.12 17.73 7.92
CA TYR A 410 18.55 17.69 8.19
C TYR A 410 19.17 16.38 7.70
N GLY A 411 18.57 15.24 8.04
CA GLY A 411 19.01 13.92 7.55
C GLY A 411 18.92 13.78 6.03
N LEU A 412 17.91 14.39 5.40
CA LEU A 412 17.77 14.40 3.93
C LEU A 412 18.90 15.19 3.25
N ASP A 413 19.25 16.35 3.79
CA ASP A 413 20.32 17.21 3.22
C ASP A 413 21.67 16.49 3.20
N TYR A 414 22.03 15.74 4.25
CA TYR A 414 23.26 14.92 4.23
C TYR A 414 23.29 13.89 3.12
N ARG A 415 22.15 13.23 2.91
CA ARG A 415 22.02 12.18 1.90
C ARG A 415 22.00 12.77 0.48
N LYS A 416 21.49 14.00 0.32
CA LYS A 416 21.61 14.78 -0.92
C LYS A 416 23.08 15.09 -1.24
N ASP A 417 23.82 15.64 -0.28
CA ASP A 417 25.25 15.93 -0.46
C ASP A 417 26.04 14.65 -0.78
N ALA A 418 25.68 13.53 -0.12
CA ALA A 418 26.29 12.24 -0.40
C ALA A 418 25.98 11.74 -1.81
N CYS A 419 24.82 12.11 -2.38
CA CYS A 419 24.42 11.68 -3.71
C CYS A 419 25.30 12.35 -4.77
N ASP A 420 25.56 13.65 -4.60
CA ASP A 420 26.45 14.43 -5.46
C ASP A 420 27.91 13.98 -5.34
N ASP A 421 28.36 13.63 -4.14
CA ASP A 421 29.73 13.16 -3.89
C ASP A 421 29.95 11.72 -4.39
N ALA A 422 28.96 10.84 -4.25
CA ALA A 422 29.05 9.46 -4.73
C ALA A 422 29.22 9.38 -6.26
N GLU A 423 28.65 10.33 -7.00
CA GLU A 423 28.84 10.41 -8.46
C GLU A 423 30.28 10.73 -8.85
N LYS A 424 30.95 11.57 -8.05
CA LYS A 424 32.34 11.98 -8.27
C LYS A 424 33.33 10.90 -7.83
N ARG A 425 32.93 9.96 -6.97
CA ARG A 425 33.82 9.04 -6.23
C ARG A 425 33.52 7.55 -6.44
N LEU A 426 33.19 7.18 -7.67
CA LEU A 426 32.73 5.83 -8.07
C LEU A 426 33.71 4.65 -7.84
N ILE A 427 34.88 4.81 -7.21
CA ILE A 427 35.87 3.72 -7.09
C ILE A 427 36.33 3.53 -5.64
N LEU A 428 35.61 2.65 -4.93
CA LEU A 428 36.11 1.99 -3.72
C LEU A 428 37.03 0.82 -4.09
N CYS A 429 38.03 0.53 -3.27
CA CYS A 429 38.95 -0.59 -3.45
C CYS A 429 38.95 -1.46 -2.19
N ASP A 430 38.66 -2.74 -2.36
CA ASP A 430 38.63 -3.75 -1.30
C ASP A 430 40.02 -4.36 -1.02
N ASN A 431 41.10 -3.89 -1.65
CA ASN A 431 42.45 -4.28 -1.22
C ASN A 431 42.89 -3.37 -0.05
N PRO A 432 43.03 -3.87 1.19
CA PRO A 432 43.47 -3.04 2.33
C PRO A 432 44.89 -2.50 2.15
N ALA A 433 45.73 -3.11 1.31
CA ALA A 433 47.05 -2.56 1.00
C ALA A 433 46.99 -1.34 0.05
N CYS A 434 45.86 -1.11 -0.63
CA CYS A 434 45.66 0.05 -1.51
C CYS A 434 45.58 1.39 -0.73
N LEU A 435 45.47 1.32 0.61
CA LEU A 435 45.41 2.50 1.49
C LEU A 435 46.65 3.38 1.39
N SER A 436 47.83 2.81 1.12
CA SER A 436 49.10 3.48 1.42
C SER A 436 49.78 4.17 0.24
N SER A 437 49.23 4.14 -0.99
CA SER A 437 50.13 4.28 -2.15
C SER A 437 49.66 5.02 -3.40
N SER A 438 48.50 5.70 -3.47
CA SER A 438 48.27 6.42 -4.73
C SER A 438 47.31 7.62 -4.76
N PRO A 439 47.77 8.79 -5.25
CA PRO A 439 46.91 9.81 -5.84
C PRO A 439 46.19 9.33 -7.13
N SER A 440 46.44 8.10 -7.60
CA SER A 440 45.87 7.54 -8.84
C SER A 440 44.45 6.94 -8.70
N ARG A 441 43.71 7.19 -7.62
CA ARG A 441 42.27 6.82 -7.55
C ARG A 441 41.43 7.55 -8.62
N LEU A 442 41.99 8.60 -9.22
CA LEU A 442 41.43 9.34 -10.34
C LEU A 442 41.71 8.71 -11.71
N SER A 443 42.30 7.50 -11.78
CA SER A 443 42.49 6.87 -13.08
C SER A 443 41.11 6.56 -13.69
N PRO A 444 40.82 7.01 -14.93
CA PRO A 444 39.52 6.83 -15.60
C PRO A 444 39.20 5.36 -15.94
N SER A 445 40.01 4.40 -15.47
CA SER A 445 39.74 2.99 -15.67
C SER A 445 38.53 2.54 -14.86
N ARG A 446 37.60 1.84 -15.52
CA ARG A 446 36.45 1.20 -14.86
C ARG A 446 36.94 0.30 -13.71
N PRO A 447 36.27 0.32 -12.54
CA PRO A 447 36.60 -0.55 -11.43
C PRO A 447 36.59 -2.03 -11.86
N LYS A 448 37.48 -2.82 -11.28
CA LYS A 448 37.58 -4.27 -11.50
C LYS A 448 36.80 -4.99 -10.43
N GLN A 449 35.83 -5.80 -10.82
CA GLN A 449 35.04 -6.62 -9.90
C GLN A 449 35.49 -8.07 -10.02
N CYS A 450 35.55 -8.80 -8.89
CA CYS A 450 35.79 -10.23 -8.95
C CYS A 450 34.68 -10.93 -9.75
N SER A 451 35.03 -11.69 -10.78
CA SER A 451 34.04 -12.32 -11.68
C SER A 451 33.24 -13.45 -11.03
N LEU A 452 33.75 -14.03 -9.94
CA LEU A 452 33.11 -15.12 -9.21
C LEU A 452 32.12 -14.59 -8.18
N CYS A 453 32.63 -14.02 -7.07
CA CYS A 453 31.78 -13.53 -5.99
C CYS A 453 31.06 -12.23 -6.33
N CYS A 454 31.60 -11.39 -7.21
CA CYS A 454 31.12 -10.03 -7.50
C CYS A 454 30.93 -9.11 -6.27
N SER A 455 31.28 -9.52 -5.06
CA SER A 455 31.18 -8.68 -3.86
C SER A 455 32.38 -7.73 -3.72
N MET A 456 33.56 -8.15 -4.19
CA MET A 456 34.81 -7.37 -4.09
C MET A 456 35.11 -6.57 -5.35
N VAL A 457 35.52 -5.32 -5.16
CA VAL A 457 35.83 -4.32 -6.17
C VAL A 457 37.22 -3.74 -5.94
N TYR A 458 37.97 -3.53 -7.03
CA TYR A 458 39.35 -3.08 -7.00
C TYR A 458 39.55 -1.92 -7.98
N CYS A 459 40.39 -0.96 -7.61
CA CYS A 459 40.76 0.13 -8.50
C CYS A 459 41.68 -0.32 -9.66
N SER A 460 42.29 -1.50 -9.56
CA SER A 460 43.21 -2.04 -10.57
C SER A 460 43.36 -3.55 -10.47
N GLU A 461 43.83 -4.19 -11.55
CA GLU A 461 44.18 -5.62 -11.56
C GLU A 461 45.32 -5.95 -10.58
N LYS A 462 46.26 -5.02 -10.39
CA LYS A 462 47.32 -5.15 -9.39
C LYS A 462 46.74 -5.31 -7.98
N CYS A 463 45.81 -4.43 -7.60
CA CYS A 463 45.14 -4.51 -6.30
C CYS A 463 44.34 -5.81 -6.15
N GLN A 464 43.65 -6.25 -7.21
CA GLN A 464 42.94 -7.52 -7.21
C GLN A 464 43.88 -8.71 -6.98
N LYS A 465 45.03 -8.77 -7.68
CA LYS A 465 46.01 -9.85 -7.52
C LYS A 465 46.64 -9.88 -6.13
N GLU A 466 46.97 -8.70 -5.59
CA GLU A 466 47.53 -8.57 -4.25
C GLU A 466 46.55 -9.06 -3.18
N ASP A 467 45.29 -8.63 -3.24
CA ASP A 467 44.28 -9.06 -2.28
C ASP A 467 43.92 -10.54 -2.45
N TRP A 468 43.84 -11.03 -3.69
CA TRP A 468 43.62 -12.45 -3.98
C TRP A 468 44.64 -13.35 -3.29
N ASN A 469 45.92 -12.99 -3.38
CA ASN A 469 46.99 -13.79 -2.80
C ASN A 469 47.04 -13.72 -1.27
N LYS A 470 46.49 -12.66 -0.66
CA LYS A 470 46.56 -12.42 0.78
C LYS A 470 45.31 -12.87 1.54
N LEU A 471 44.14 -12.50 1.04
CA LEU A 471 42.86 -12.60 1.76
C LEU A 471 41.75 -13.16 0.87
N HIS A 472 41.45 -12.48 -0.25
CA HIS A 472 40.19 -12.72 -0.97
C HIS A 472 40.02 -14.17 -1.47
N ARG A 473 41.10 -14.91 -1.78
CA ARG A 473 40.98 -16.31 -2.20
C ARG A 473 40.29 -17.19 -1.15
N LEU A 474 40.45 -16.88 0.14
CA LEU A 474 39.83 -17.64 1.24
C LEU A 474 38.35 -17.27 1.42
N GLU A 475 37.98 -16.04 1.08
CA GLU A 475 36.62 -15.49 1.26
C GLU A 475 35.73 -15.72 0.04
N CYS A 476 36.33 -15.89 -1.14
CA CYS A 476 35.63 -15.85 -2.42
C CYS A 476 34.55 -16.93 -2.57
N SER A 477 34.76 -18.10 -1.95
CA SER A 477 33.78 -19.19 -1.99
C SER A 477 32.52 -18.81 -1.22
N GLU A 478 32.65 -18.39 0.03
CA GLU A 478 31.54 -17.97 0.90
C GLU A 478 30.80 -16.77 0.30
N LEU A 479 31.53 -15.73 -0.11
CA LEU A 479 30.94 -14.55 -0.76
C LEU A 479 30.19 -14.88 -2.06
N ARG A 480 30.58 -15.95 -2.76
CA ARG A 480 29.89 -16.41 -3.97
C ARG A 480 28.60 -17.13 -3.61
N GLU A 481 28.59 -17.94 -2.55
CA GLU A 481 27.39 -18.58 -2.03
C GLU A 481 26.39 -17.52 -1.55
N GLU A 482 26.87 -16.56 -0.75
CA GLU A 482 26.11 -15.41 -0.27
C GLU A 482 25.46 -14.62 -1.42
N ARG A 483 26.22 -14.33 -2.48
CA ARG A 483 25.69 -13.71 -3.70
C ARG A 483 24.64 -14.58 -4.38
N SER A 484 24.81 -15.89 -4.39
CA SER A 484 23.88 -16.81 -5.07
C SER A 484 22.54 -16.81 -4.34
N LEU A 485 22.55 -16.94 -3.01
CA LEU A 485 21.38 -16.81 -2.15
C LEU A 485 20.67 -15.47 -2.37
N ARG A 486 21.43 -14.37 -2.39
CA ARG A 486 20.88 -13.04 -2.64
C ARG A 486 20.37 -12.80 -4.05
N LYS A 487 20.95 -13.46 -5.04
CA LYS A 487 20.44 -13.41 -6.41
C LYS A 487 19.08 -14.10 -6.51
N GLU A 488 18.89 -15.19 -5.78
CA GLU A 488 17.62 -15.91 -5.69
C GLU A 488 16.54 -15.06 -4.98
N SER A 489 16.90 -14.34 -3.92
CA SER A 489 16.02 -13.38 -3.24
C SER A 489 15.88 -12.02 -3.95
N LYS A 490 16.59 -11.79 -5.06
CA LYS A 490 16.67 -10.52 -5.82
C LYS A 490 17.23 -9.34 -4.99
N MET A 491 18.02 -9.62 -3.96
CA MET A 491 18.66 -8.65 -3.05
C MET A 491 20.12 -8.38 -3.42
N ALA A 492 20.37 -7.71 -4.54
CA ALA A 492 21.75 -7.42 -4.95
C ALA A 492 22.28 -6.12 -4.29
N TYR A 493 23.25 -6.24 -3.38
CA TYR A 493 23.98 -5.10 -2.85
C TYR A 493 25.06 -4.65 -3.83
N HIS A 494 24.67 -3.79 -4.78
CA HIS A 494 25.56 -3.32 -5.81
C HIS A 494 26.65 -2.38 -5.27
N HIS A 495 27.81 -2.39 -5.93
CA HIS A 495 28.91 -1.49 -5.59
C HIS A 495 28.51 -0.01 -5.61
N SER A 496 27.63 0.40 -6.53
CA SER A 496 27.10 1.77 -6.57
C SER A 496 26.29 2.13 -5.32
N THR A 497 25.52 1.18 -4.79
CA THR A 497 24.77 1.35 -3.52
C THR A 497 25.74 1.44 -2.35
N ARG A 498 26.75 0.56 -2.31
CA ARG A 498 27.82 0.63 -1.30
C ARG A 498 28.60 1.93 -1.34
N ALA A 499 28.96 2.42 -2.52
CA ALA A 499 29.65 3.70 -2.68
C ALA A 499 28.79 4.86 -2.16
N PHE A 500 27.48 4.85 -2.41
CA PHE A 500 26.57 5.84 -1.87
C PHE A 500 26.45 5.77 -0.34
N HIS A 501 26.28 4.58 0.23
CA HIS A 501 26.27 4.39 1.69
C HIS A 501 27.57 4.88 2.34
N VAL A 502 28.73 4.56 1.74
CA VAL A 502 30.03 5.07 2.20
C VAL A 502 30.08 6.60 2.16
N ALA A 503 29.54 7.23 1.12
CA ALA A 503 29.47 8.70 1.04
C ALA A 503 28.56 9.29 2.13
N ILE A 504 27.44 8.63 2.46
CA ILE A 504 26.57 9.03 3.58
C ILE A 504 27.37 8.99 4.90
N VAL A 505 28.09 7.90 5.17
CA VAL A 505 28.91 7.77 6.39
C VAL A 505 30.00 8.84 6.43
N GLU A 506 30.69 9.07 5.32
CA GLU A 506 31.73 10.09 5.24
C GLU A 506 31.19 11.50 5.51
N ASN A 507 30.05 11.86 4.93
CA ASN A 507 29.46 13.18 5.11
C ASN A 507 28.97 13.39 6.55
N ASN A 508 28.28 12.40 7.13
CA ASN A 508 27.86 12.45 8.54
C ASN A 508 29.06 12.55 9.48
N TYR A 509 30.13 11.79 9.22
CA TYR A 509 31.33 11.88 10.05
C TYR A 509 31.95 13.28 10.01
N ASN A 510 32.04 13.88 8.84
CA ASN A 510 32.63 15.22 8.69
C ASN A 510 31.78 16.32 9.34
N SER A 511 30.46 16.18 9.45
CA SER A 511 29.62 17.19 10.10
C SER A 511 29.74 17.17 11.61
N VAL A 512 29.92 16.00 12.23
CA VAL A 512 29.87 15.87 13.70
C VAL A 512 31.23 15.77 14.37
N ILE A 513 32.31 15.46 13.62
CA ILE A 513 33.62 15.22 14.24
C ILE A 513 34.18 16.45 14.96
N GLY A 514 33.89 17.66 14.49
CA GLY A 514 34.38 18.88 15.13
C GLY A 514 33.83 19.05 16.54
N GLU A 515 32.52 18.82 16.72
CA GLU A 515 31.85 18.86 18.02
C GLU A 515 32.35 17.73 18.92
N ALA A 516 32.47 16.52 18.38
CA ALA A 516 32.97 15.38 19.13
C ALA A 516 34.41 15.57 19.63
N GLU A 517 35.30 16.12 18.79
CA GLU A 517 36.67 16.44 19.19
C GLU A 517 36.72 17.54 20.25
N ALA A 518 35.82 18.53 20.18
CA ALA A 518 35.69 19.57 21.20
C ALA A 518 35.19 19.00 22.55
N SER A 519 34.10 18.23 22.55
CA SER A 519 33.58 17.57 23.76
C SER A 519 34.60 16.62 24.38
N ASN A 520 35.35 15.89 23.55
CA ASN A 520 36.41 15.00 24.03
C ASN A 520 37.61 15.78 24.62
N ALA A 521 37.89 16.99 24.13
CA ALA A 521 38.91 17.86 24.71
C ALA A 521 38.52 18.36 26.11
N GLU A 522 37.22 18.53 26.38
CA GLU A 522 36.68 18.91 27.69
C GLU A 522 36.67 17.74 28.69
N SER A 523 36.62 16.50 28.20
CA SER A 523 36.64 15.26 29.00
C SER A 523 37.76 14.30 28.57
N PRO A 524 39.05 14.61 28.87
CA PRO A 524 40.23 13.95 28.28
C PRO A 524 40.43 12.48 28.65
N ASN A 525 39.52 11.87 29.41
CA ASN A 525 39.65 10.50 29.91
C ASN A 525 39.40 9.43 28.83
N ARG A 526 38.92 9.80 27.65
CA ARG A 526 38.70 8.87 26.53
C ARG A 526 39.49 9.31 25.30
N PRO A 527 40.49 8.55 24.83
CA PRO A 527 41.17 8.90 23.61
C PRO A 527 40.29 8.58 22.39
N MET A 528 40.33 9.44 21.36
CA MET A 528 39.48 9.30 20.16
C MET A 528 39.58 7.94 19.44
N HIS A 529 40.69 7.22 19.56
CA HIS A 529 40.85 5.88 18.97
C HIS A 529 40.12 4.76 19.74
N LYS A 530 39.41 5.11 20.82
CA LYS A 530 38.49 4.24 21.54
C LYS A 530 37.03 4.59 21.28
N LEU A 531 36.75 5.58 20.45
CA LEU A 531 35.38 5.95 20.10
C LEU A 531 35.15 5.58 18.64
N ILE A 532 34.00 4.99 18.33
CA ILE A 532 33.57 4.76 16.96
C ILE A 532 32.30 5.55 16.70
N LEU A 533 32.25 6.23 15.56
CA LEU A 533 30.99 6.83 15.11
C LEU A 533 30.05 5.71 14.68
N THR A 534 28.86 5.64 15.27
CA THR A 534 27.77 4.77 14.82
C THR A 534 26.72 5.63 14.14
N LEU A 535 26.23 5.18 12.98
CA LEU A 535 25.18 5.86 12.22
C LEU A 535 24.01 4.89 12.00
N ASN A 536 22.83 5.25 12.47
CA ASN A 536 21.61 4.54 12.11
C ASN A 536 21.03 5.13 10.81
N GLY A 537 21.43 4.58 9.67
CA GLY A 537 20.94 4.97 8.34
C GLY A 537 19.53 4.48 8.03
N VAL A 538 18.95 3.61 8.87
CA VAL A 538 17.53 3.21 8.78
C VAL A 538 16.63 4.33 9.26
N SER A 539 17.05 5.09 10.27
CA SER A 539 16.35 6.30 10.68
C SER A 539 16.60 7.46 9.70
N PRO A 540 15.56 8.18 9.23
CA PRO A 540 15.74 9.38 8.41
C PRO A 540 16.61 10.43 9.05
N SER A 541 16.50 10.59 10.38
CA SER A 541 17.26 11.59 11.14
C SER A 541 18.76 11.43 10.99
N GLY A 542 19.22 10.22 10.62
CA GLY A 542 20.65 9.91 10.56
C GLY A 542 21.32 10.15 11.91
N ARG A 543 20.59 9.92 13.03
CA ARG A 543 21.15 10.04 14.38
C ARG A 543 22.47 9.28 14.40
N CYS A 544 23.52 10.01 14.74
CA CYS A 544 24.86 9.47 14.87
C CYS A 544 25.29 9.58 16.32
N GLY A 545 25.89 8.51 16.84
CA GLY A 545 26.41 8.43 18.19
C GLY A 545 27.90 8.10 18.19
N PHE A 546 28.53 8.26 19.34
CA PHE A 546 29.86 7.70 19.59
C PHE A 546 29.73 6.57 20.59
N GLU A 547 30.14 5.37 20.18
CA GLU A 547 30.19 4.20 21.04
C GLU A 547 31.64 3.92 21.47
N ASP A 548 31.81 3.33 22.65
CA ASP A 548 33.11 2.78 23.05
C ASP A 548 33.48 1.59 22.16
N LEU A 549 34.70 1.60 21.64
CA LEU A 549 35.21 0.59 20.71
C LEU A 549 35.17 -0.82 21.31
N ASP A 550 35.35 -0.97 22.62
CA ASP A 550 35.36 -2.28 23.27
C ASP A 550 33.93 -2.85 23.32
N ASN A 551 32.91 -2.01 23.59
CA ASN A 551 31.50 -2.42 23.53
C ASN A 551 31.09 -2.78 22.10
N TRP A 552 31.44 -1.91 21.15
CA TRP A 552 31.16 -2.11 19.75
C TRP A 552 31.80 -3.40 19.24
N GLU A 553 33.07 -3.67 19.59
CA GLU A 553 33.77 -4.91 19.21
C GLU A 553 33.06 -6.16 19.73
N VAL A 554 32.55 -6.17 20.97
CA VAL A 554 31.88 -7.34 21.54
C VAL A 554 30.62 -7.71 20.75
N PHE A 555 29.82 -6.71 20.35
CA PHE A 555 28.67 -6.94 19.47
C PHE A 555 29.13 -7.51 18.12
N HIS A 556 30.15 -6.88 17.54
CA HIS A 556 30.65 -7.17 16.20
C HIS A 556 31.39 -8.51 16.10
N GLU A 557 31.97 -8.99 17.19
CA GLU A 557 32.63 -10.29 17.27
C GLU A 557 31.65 -11.44 17.04
N ARG A 558 30.43 -11.28 17.55
CA ARG A 558 29.35 -12.27 17.44
C ARG A 558 28.69 -12.24 16.06
N SER A 559 28.44 -11.05 15.52
CA SER A 559 27.69 -10.89 14.27
C SER A 559 28.54 -10.98 12.99
N THR A 560 29.88 -10.91 13.07
CA THR A 560 30.74 -10.99 11.88
C THR A 560 30.95 -12.43 11.42
N PRO A 561 30.59 -12.79 10.18
CA PRO A 561 30.86 -14.12 9.64
C PRO A 561 32.35 -14.47 9.66
N ASP A 562 32.68 -15.73 9.94
CA ASP A 562 34.07 -16.18 10.11
C ASP A 562 34.97 -15.88 8.91
N TYR A 563 34.43 -15.93 7.68
CA TYR A 563 35.19 -15.62 6.48
C TYR A 563 35.51 -14.12 6.32
N LEU A 564 34.79 -13.20 6.99
CA LEU A 564 35.08 -11.77 6.98
C LEU A 564 35.96 -11.32 8.16
N LYS A 565 36.08 -12.13 9.22
CA LYS A 565 36.93 -11.84 10.38
C LYS A 565 38.39 -11.50 9.99
N PRO A 566 39.06 -12.22 9.07
CA PRO A 566 40.42 -11.88 8.63
C PRO A 566 40.56 -10.50 7.98
N ARG A 567 39.46 -9.94 7.48
CA ARG A 567 39.41 -8.64 6.83
C ARG A 567 39.10 -7.52 7.81
N LEU A 568 38.16 -7.74 8.73
CA LEU A 568 37.67 -6.72 9.65
C LEU A 568 38.61 -6.52 10.85
N TRP A 569 39.05 -7.59 11.51
CA TRP A 569 39.82 -7.47 12.76
C TRP A 569 41.17 -6.79 12.62
N PRO A 570 41.94 -6.96 11.52
CA PRO A 570 43.17 -6.19 11.36
C PRO A 570 42.93 -4.68 11.34
N LEU A 571 41.78 -4.22 10.82
CA LEU A 571 41.41 -2.80 10.81
C LEU A 571 41.15 -2.31 12.24
N ILE A 572 40.33 -3.05 12.98
CA ILE A 572 39.98 -2.73 14.37
C ILE A 572 41.22 -2.73 15.25
N ARG A 573 42.09 -3.74 15.13
CA ARG A 573 43.36 -3.80 15.87
C ARG A 573 44.30 -2.65 15.50
N SER A 574 44.41 -2.32 14.21
CA SER A 574 45.23 -1.19 13.76
C SER A 574 44.69 0.15 14.26
N TYR A 575 43.37 0.29 14.37
CA TYR A 575 42.74 1.48 14.93
C TYR A 575 42.96 1.56 16.44
N ARG A 576 42.70 0.47 17.17
CA ARG A 576 42.90 0.34 18.63
C ARG A 576 44.33 0.63 19.06
N SER A 577 45.33 0.19 18.28
CA SER A 577 46.73 0.39 18.65
C SER A 577 47.16 1.86 18.60
N GLY A 578 46.33 2.73 18.02
CA GLY A 578 46.58 4.17 17.94
C GLY A 578 47.79 4.57 17.09
N GLY A 579 48.33 3.65 16.28
CA GLY A 579 49.54 3.93 15.48
C GLY A 579 49.34 5.08 14.49
N GLU A 580 48.11 5.29 14.03
CA GLU A 580 47.68 6.37 13.14
C GLU A 580 46.55 7.21 13.76
N THR A 581 46.54 7.41 15.09
CA THR A 581 45.43 8.05 15.83
C THR A 581 44.95 9.39 15.26
N ASN A 582 45.80 10.16 14.58
CA ASN A 582 45.40 11.45 14.04
C ASN A 582 45.03 11.40 12.54
N ALA A 583 45.34 10.29 11.88
CA ALA A 583 45.17 10.14 10.44
C ALA A 583 44.04 9.18 10.07
N VAL A 584 43.62 8.26 10.94
CA VAL A 584 42.60 7.24 10.64
C VAL A 584 41.48 7.24 11.67
N ARG A 585 40.26 6.99 11.17
CA ARG A 585 39.02 6.81 11.95
C ARG A 585 38.23 5.63 11.43
N LEU A 586 37.47 5.00 12.32
CA LEU A 586 36.46 4.01 11.96
C LEU A 586 35.07 4.60 12.22
N ALA A 587 34.14 4.25 11.37
CA ALA A 587 32.72 4.52 11.54
C ALA A 587 31.94 3.25 11.17
N GLY A 588 30.92 2.91 11.95
CA GLY A 588 29.94 1.88 11.67
C GLY A 588 28.62 2.52 11.24
N ALA A 589 27.90 1.86 10.33
CA ALA A 589 26.59 2.34 9.92
C ALA A 589 25.66 1.20 9.53
N LEU A 590 24.39 1.29 9.92
CA LEU A 590 23.33 0.36 9.54
C LEU A 590 22.47 0.97 8.44
N PHE A 591 22.17 0.21 7.40
CA PHE A 591 21.31 0.65 6.31
C PHE A 591 20.23 -0.38 6.02
N PRO A 592 19.00 0.03 5.68
CA PRO A 592 17.92 -0.91 5.42
C PRO A 592 18.24 -1.70 4.16
N PHE A 593 18.03 -3.01 4.17
CA PHE A 593 18.35 -3.90 3.05
C PHE A 593 17.34 -5.03 2.94
N GLY A 594 16.10 -4.68 2.57
CA GLY A 594 15.00 -5.62 2.63
C GLY A 594 14.63 -5.94 4.08
N GLY A 595 14.47 -7.22 4.41
CA GLY A 595 14.26 -7.67 5.80
C GLY A 595 15.57 -7.91 6.56
N GLU A 596 16.68 -7.51 5.96
CA GLU A 596 18.01 -7.48 6.58
C GLU A 596 18.44 -6.01 6.70
N VAL A 597 19.52 -5.78 7.44
CA VAL A 597 20.29 -4.54 7.39
C VAL A 597 21.67 -4.79 6.80
N VAL A 598 22.18 -3.83 6.03
CA VAL A 598 23.60 -3.77 5.69
C VAL A 598 24.32 -3.04 6.81
N ASP A 599 25.17 -3.76 7.52
CA ASP A 599 26.09 -3.20 8.49
C ASP A 599 27.43 -2.92 7.80
N LEU A 600 27.77 -1.64 7.73
CA LEU A 600 28.88 -1.10 6.96
C LEU A 600 29.91 -0.47 7.88
N VAL A 601 31.09 -1.08 7.95
CA VAL A 601 32.26 -0.49 8.61
C VAL A 601 33.06 0.29 7.57
N VAL A 602 33.27 1.57 7.82
CA VAL A 602 34.02 2.49 6.95
C VAL A 602 35.28 2.94 7.66
N MET A 603 36.41 2.82 6.96
CA MET A 603 37.66 3.43 7.39
C MET A 603 37.85 4.75 6.67
N LEU A 604 37.97 5.80 7.46
CA LEU A 604 38.16 7.16 7.04
C LEU A 604 39.61 7.56 7.28
N ARG A 605 40.18 8.34 6.36
CA ARG A 605 41.52 8.92 6.50
C ARG A 605 41.45 10.43 6.35
N LYS A 606 42.13 11.14 7.25
CA LYS A 606 42.24 12.59 7.18
C LYS A 606 43.07 12.99 5.95
N LYS A 607 42.52 13.88 5.14
CA LYS A 607 43.19 14.50 4.01
C LYS A 607 42.81 15.97 4.00
N ASP A 608 43.82 16.81 4.22
CA ASP A 608 43.62 18.22 4.51
C ASP A 608 42.71 18.39 5.74
N GLU A 609 41.60 19.12 5.61
CA GLU A 609 40.64 19.37 6.69
C GLU A 609 39.45 18.39 6.69
N ARG A 610 39.37 17.48 5.72
CA ARG A 610 38.25 16.53 5.56
C ARG A 610 38.69 15.09 5.80
N TRP A 611 37.77 14.27 6.27
CA TRP A 611 37.92 12.83 6.36
C TRP A 611 37.36 12.18 5.08
N GLU A 612 38.19 11.43 4.37
CA GLU A 612 37.80 10.71 3.15
C GLU A 612 37.68 9.21 3.43
N ALA A 613 36.64 8.57 2.91
CA ALA A 613 36.51 7.13 2.97
C ALA A 613 37.53 6.44 2.08
N VAL A 614 38.40 5.64 2.69
CA VAL A 614 39.50 4.96 2.00
C VAL A 614 39.24 3.48 1.81
N TYR A 615 38.37 2.88 2.61
CA TYR A 615 38.04 1.46 2.60
C TYR A 615 36.72 1.20 3.35
N SER A 616 36.04 0.11 3.04
CA SER A 616 34.89 -0.32 3.83
C SER A 616 34.78 -1.84 3.87
N VAL A 617 33.95 -2.36 4.77
CA VAL A 617 33.55 -3.77 4.84
C VAL A 617 32.04 -3.78 5.06
N ALA A 618 31.31 -4.43 4.16
CA ALA A 618 29.87 -4.61 4.30
C ALA A 618 29.59 -6.04 4.78
N ARG A 619 28.66 -6.17 5.71
CA ARG A 619 28.06 -7.43 6.16
C ARG A 619 26.54 -7.26 6.25
N TYR A 620 25.85 -8.35 6.53
CA TYR A 620 24.40 -8.41 6.56
C TYR A 620 23.97 -9.05 7.86
N GLN A 621 22.91 -8.53 8.45
CA GLN A 621 22.33 -8.99 9.70
C GLN A 621 20.82 -8.99 9.54
N ASP A 622 20.15 -9.89 10.24
CA ASP A 622 18.70 -9.86 10.36
C ASP A 622 18.27 -8.58 11.10
N GLU A 623 17.15 -7.97 10.68
CA GLU A 623 16.70 -6.68 11.23
C GLU A 623 16.43 -6.77 12.74
N GLU A 624 15.87 -7.90 13.21
CA GLU A 624 15.62 -8.17 14.63
C GLU A 624 16.91 -8.15 15.47
N ASP A 625 17.99 -8.77 14.98
CA ASP A 625 19.28 -8.83 15.68
C ASP A 625 19.96 -7.46 15.73
N ALA A 626 19.67 -6.59 14.77
CA ALA A 626 20.28 -5.27 14.66
C ALA A 626 19.72 -4.25 15.66
N TYR A 627 18.46 -4.42 16.10
CA TYR A 627 17.77 -3.45 16.95
C TYR A 627 17.75 -3.75 18.44
N LEU A 628 18.12 -4.97 18.86
CA LEU A 628 18.22 -5.34 20.28
C LEU A 628 19.18 -4.46 21.11
N SER A 629 19.96 -3.57 20.49
CA SER A 629 20.81 -2.59 21.18
C SER A 629 20.16 -1.22 21.40
N ASP A 630 19.16 -0.82 20.61
CA ASP A 630 18.58 0.54 20.63
C ASP A 630 17.28 0.63 21.47
N ASP A 631 16.61 -0.49 21.75
CA ASP A 631 15.30 -0.55 22.45
C ASP A 631 15.32 -0.17 23.95
N ILE A 632 16.40 0.41 24.47
CA ILE A 632 16.48 0.80 25.89
C ILE A 632 16.09 2.28 26.12
N GLU A 633 16.10 3.14 25.10
CA GLU A 633 15.76 4.56 25.28
C GLU A 633 15.19 5.15 23.97
N THR A 634 13.87 5.30 23.80
CA THR A 634 13.21 6.55 23.32
C THR A 634 11.71 6.41 22.96
N ASP A 635 10.92 7.32 23.54
CA ASP A 635 9.68 7.97 23.08
C ASP A 635 8.34 7.23 22.93
N ASP A 636 8.25 5.90 22.84
CA ASP A 636 6.92 5.27 22.74
C ASP A 636 6.21 5.11 24.10
N THR A 637 6.74 5.67 25.20
CA THR A 637 6.03 5.71 26.50
C THR A 637 4.79 6.61 26.50
N ASP A 638 4.54 7.37 25.43
CA ASP A 638 3.28 8.09 25.23
C ASP A 638 2.18 7.20 24.61
N GLU A 639 2.47 5.92 24.26
CA GLU A 639 1.46 4.98 23.75
C GLU A 639 0.58 4.35 24.84
N ASP A 640 0.91 4.52 26.14
CA ASP A 640 0.19 3.89 27.25
C ASP A 640 -0.80 4.81 28.01
N GLU A 641 -0.92 6.10 27.67
CA GLU A 641 -1.89 7.02 28.34
C GLU A 641 -3.30 7.06 27.68
N ASP A 642 -3.52 6.42 26.53
CA ASP A 642 -4.84 6.39 25.87
C ASP A 642 -5.70 5.15 26.27
N ASN A 643 -5.37 4.47 27.37
CA ASN A 643 -6.17 3.34 27.92
C ASN A 643 -7.25 3.78 28.93
N ASP A 644 -7.45 5.08 29.13
CA ASP A 644 -8.50 5.64 29.98
C ASP A 644 -9.63 6.27 29.13
N GLU A 645 -10.89 5.99 29.47
CA GLU A 645 -12.14 6.54 28.90
C GLU A 645 -12.83 5.85 27.71
N TYR A 646 -13.02 4.53 27.78
CA TYR A 646 -14.30 3.91 27.40
C TYR A 646 -14.81 2.99 28.52
N SER A 647 -14.85 3.52 29.75
CA SER A 647 -15.77 2.99 30.76
C SER A 647 -17.16 3.44 30.36
N THR A 648 -17.88 2.60 29.63
CA THR A 648 -19.33 2.72 29.52
C THR A 648 -19.90 2.66 30.93
N ASP A 649 -20.39 3.81 31.42
CA ASP A 649 -21.32 3.88 32.53
C ASP A 649 -22.56 3.04 32.16
N GLU A 650 -22.49 1.74 32.46
CA GLU A 650 -23.68 0.92 32.61
C GLU A 650 -24.43 1.45 33.84
N ASN A 651 -25.50 2.19 33.54
CA ASN A 651 -26.57 2.49 34.47
C ASN A 651 -27.02 1.21 35.18
N ASP A 652 -26.59 1.04 36.43
CA ASP A 652 -27.20 0.12 37.39
C ASP A 652 -28.47 0.77 37.97
N ASP A 653 -29.51 0.83 37.13
CA ASP A 653 -30.90 1.04 37.55
C ASP A 653 -31.51 -0.33 37.89
N GLY A 654 -31.32 -0.76 39.14
CA GLY A 654 -31.89 -1.99 39.70
C GLY A 654 -32.57 -1.73 41.05
N GLY A 655 -33.80 -1.22 41.02
CA GLY A 655 -34.61 -0.91 42.19
C GLY A 655 -35.10 -2.11 43.02
N ASP A 656 -35.39 -1.78 44.28
CA ASP A 656 -36.41 -2.31 45.19
C ASP A 656 -36.70 -3.83 45.25
N SER A 657 -36.43 -4.43 46.43
CA SER A 657 -37.46 -5.23 47.11
C SER A 657 -37.22 -5.31 48.63
N ALA A 658 -38.34 -5.27 49.33
CA ALA A 658 -38.49 -5.26 50.78
C ALA A 658 -38.43 -6.67 51.42
N ASP A 659 -38.53 -6.65 52.75
CA ASP A 659 -39.01 -7.68 53.69
C ASP A 659 -38.05 -8.72 54.30
N ASP A 660 -37.92 -8.54 55.62
CA ASP A 660 -38.14 -9.52 56.71
C ASP A 660 -37.11 -10.59 57.11
N THR A 661 -36.91 -10.63 58.45
CA THR A 661 -36.40 -11.70 59.34
C THR A 661 -34.91 -12.04 59.24
N ASP A 662 -34.11 -12.15 60.30
CA ASP A 662 -34.32 -12.52 61.72
C ASP A 662 -33.18 -11.90 62.57
#